data_AF-A0A9P5VY16-F1
#
_entry.id   AF-A0A9P5VY16-F1
#
_cell.length_a   1.000
_cell.length_b   1.000
_cell.length_c   1.000
_cell.angle_alpha   90.00
_cell.angle_beta   90.00
_cell.angle_gamma   90.00
#
_symmetry.space_group_name_H-M   'P 1'
#
loop_
_entity.id
_entity.type
_entity.pdbx_description
1 polymer ?
#
loop_
_entity_poly.entity_id
_entity_poly.type
_entity_poly.pdbx_seq_one_letter_code
_entity_poly.pdbx_strand_id
1 'polypeptide(L)'
;MATQTVPAPSEVATERYKRIFNRFASLEKNGEKYMTRDDFVNAIAPGEDYKRLQRSQYAVLFDVADHSKKGLISLTDFIIFENLLSLPDAEYEIAFRLFDTDGTGKITKDQFKQILSANIGKDAIPFDFDCEWLKLYTGGNDATHEMAYKEFTQLLKGLQSERLRQEFRYYDKEATGYIAPDAFQKVITDIAGHKLSEQVLANLPTLCNLYPGNKISFANVMAFYNVIREMDMVERVVRKALESSKDGAITKGDFLNTASRETRFSLFTPMEADIIFHFAGLDNPSGKLTLKDFFQLLESKWEHALPVAHPEAPVIKRGALHDFLKGSYAFVLGSISGAVGATVVYPIDLVKTRMQNQRSKVVGELLYKNSIDCFKKVVKNEGVLGLYRGLGPQLVGVAPEKAIKLTMNDLVRRHLTDKDGNITFTGELIAGGVAGGSQVIFTNPLEIVKIRLQVAGEAAKTLDAPRPGAVTIVRTLGILGLYKGAGACLLRDIPFSAIYFPVYAHLKKDLFKEGPEHKLTIGELLSAGAIAGMPAAYFATPADVIKTRLQVEARKGQSTYTGIRDAARKIYKEEGFRAFFKGGPARVLRSSPQFGTTLMVYELLQRAFPFDGPQEQVQHVTPTHSDDLSYLQSKNALKILLDVHYKFGIVPPHAKIPGLATASP
;
A
#
# COMPACT_ATOMS: atom_id res chain seq x y z
N MET A 1 30.59 -22.06 9.67
CA MET A 1 30.10 -20.75 9.21
C MET A 1 28.92 -20.43 10.11
N ALA A 2 29.02 -19.37 10.91
CA ALA A 2 28.14 -19.09 12.03
C ALA A 2 26.66 -18.96 11.60
N THR A 3 25.75 -19.51 12.42
CA THR A 3 24.35 -19.08 12.51
C THR A 3 24.28 -17.56 12.40
N GLN A 4 23.32 -17.03 11.62
CA GLN A 4 23.19 -15.58 11.46
C GLN A 4 23.19 -14.91 12.84
N THR A 5 24.10 -13.95 13.07
CA THR A 5 24.08 -13.16 14.29
C THR A 5 22.76 -12.39 14.31
N VAL A 6 21.83 -12.84 15.14
CA VAL A 6 20.50 -12.22 15.26
C VAL A 6 20.72 -10.77 15.71
N PRO A 7 20.31 -9.76 14.93
CA PRO A 7 20.54 -8.36 15.27
C PRO A 7 19.85 -8.02 16.59
N ALA A 8 20.44 -7.15 17.40
CA ALA A 8 19.86 -6.81 18.70
C ALA A 8 18.45 -6.21 18.53
N PRO A 9 17.47 -6.62 19.36
CA PRO A 9 16.11 -6.09 19.28
C PRO A 9 16.09 -4.61 19.66
N SER A 10 15.13 -3.86 19.11
CA SER A 10 14.93 -2.45 19.51
C SER A 10 14.56 -2.34 20.99
N GLU A 11 14.81 -1.18 21.61
CA GLU A 11 14.44 -0.94 23.02
C GLU A 11 12.94 -1.16 23.27
N VAL A 12 12.09 -0.74 22.32
CA VAL A 12 10.64 -0.92 22.38
C VAL A 12 10.23 -2.39 22.34
N ALA A 13 10.87 -3.19 21.48
CA ALA A 13 10.62 -4.64 21.40
C ALA A 13 11.11 -5.35 22.67
N THR A 14 12.27 -4.96 23.18
CA THR A 14 12.86 -5.52 24.40
C THR A 14 11.94 -5.30 25.62
N GLU A 15 11.39 -4.09 25.80
CA GLU A 15 10.44 -3.80 26.88
C GLU A 15 9.09 -4.52 26.70
N ARG A 16 8.72 -4.90 25.47
CA ARG A 16 7.55 -5.77 25.22
C ARG A 16 7.83 -7.19 25.69
N TYR A 17 8.94 -7.78 25.27
CA TYR A 17 9.32 -9.15 25.62
C TYR A 17 9.47 -9.32 27.13
N LYS A 18 10.06 -8.33 27.83
CA LYS A 18 10.12 -8.30 29.29
C LYS A 18 8.75 -8.32 29.95
N ARG A 19 7.77 -7.57 29.43
CA ARG A 19 6.40 -7.55 29.97
C ARG A 19 5.70 -8.90 29.81
N ILE A 20 5.83 -9.52 28.63
CA ILE A 20 5.28 -10.87 28.38
C ILE A 20 5.95 -11.88 29.30
N PHE A 21 7.28 -11.88 29.37
CA PHE A 21 8.04 -12.77 30.25
C PHE A 21 7.56 -12.67 31.70
N ASN A 22 7.52 -11.45 32.26
CA ASN A 22 7.11 -11.23 33.64
C ASN A 22 5.65 -11.58 33.93
N ARG A 23 4.77 -11.58 32.91
CA ARG A 23 3.37 -11.96 33.04
C ARG A 23 3.19 -13.47 33.21
N PHE A 24 4.01 -14.27 32.53
CA PHE A 24 3.84 -15.71 32.47
C PHE A 24 4.88 -16.50 33.28
N ALA A 25 6.06 -15.93 33.59
CA ALA A 25 7.07 -16.59 34.40
C ALA A 25 6.56 -16.83 35.82
N SER A 26 6.32 -18.11 36.16
CA SER A 26 5.76 -18.53 37.45
C SER A 26 6.81 -18.97 38.47
N LEU A 27 8.00 -19.36 38.02
CA LEU A 27 9.06 -19.93 38.86
C LEU A 27 10.09 -18.86 39.24
N GLU A 28 10.51 -18.83 40.51
CA GLU A 28 11.59 -17.95 40.99
C GLU A 28 12.70 -18.79 41.65
N LYS A 29 13.94 -18.59 41.22
CA LYS A 29 15.14 -19.24 41.78
C LYS A 29 16.23 -18.21 41.96
N ASN A 30 16.80 -18.12 43.16
CA ASN A 30 17.88 -17.18 43.51
C ASN A 30 17.57 -15.70 43.19
N GLY A 31 16.30 -15.30 43.30
CA GLY A 31 15.84 -13.92 43.01
C GLY A 31 15.65 -13.61 41.52
N GLU A 32 15.79 -14.61 40.64
CA GLU A 32 15.52 -14.49 39.21
C GLU A 32 14.28 -15.30 38.83
N LYS A 33 13.46 -14.74 37.94
CA LYS A 33 12.27 -15.41 37.40
C LYS A 33 12.62 -16.28 36.19
N TYR A 34 11.94 -17.41 36.08
CA TYR A 34 12.08 -18.39 35.00
C TYR A 34 10.70 -18.83 34.52
N MET A 35 10.60 -19.16 33.23
CA MET A 35 9.42 -19.81 32.65
C MET A 35 9.61 -21.33 32.62
N THR A 36 8.59 -22.04 33.10
CA THR A 36 8.45 -23.49 32.86
C THR A 36 8.00 -23.77 31.43
N ARG A 37 7.98 -25.05 31.01
CA ARG A 37 7.48 -25.45 29.69
C ARG A 37 6.04 -25.01 29.45
N ASP A 38 5.19 -25.12 30.47
CA ASP A 38 3.79 -24.70 30.40
C ASP A 38 3.64 -23.17 30.37
N ASP A 39 4.43 -22.45 31.17
CA ASP A 39 4.45 -20.97 31.15
C ASP A 39 4.84 -20.44 29.76
N PHE A 40 5.84 -21.07 29.15
CA PHE A 40 6.29 -20.71 27.81
C PHE A 40 5.19 -20.94 26.77
N VAL A 41 4.57 -22.14 26.76
CA VAL A 41 3.45 -22.42 25.84
C VAL A 41 2.28 -21.46 26.08
N ASN A 42 1.98 -21.09 27.32
CA ASN A 42 0.96 -20.06 27.62
C ASN A 42 1.34 -18.68 27.08
N ALA A 43 2.62 -18.34 27.02
CA ALA A 43 3.11 -17.08 26.48
C ALA A 43 3.05 -17.02 24.95
N ILE A 44 3.26 -18.15 24.25
CA ILE A 44 3.43 -18.19 22.80
C ILE A 44 2.32 -18.89 22.01
N ALA A 45 1.35 -19.51 22.70
CA ALA A 45 0.18 -20.13 22.09
C ALA A 45 -1.12 -19.42 22.52
N PRO A 46 -2.13 -19.34 21.64
CA PRO A 46 -3.44 -18.79 21.98
C PRO A 46 -4.17 -19.64 23.05
N GLY A 47 -5.09 -19.02 23.79
CA GLY A 47 -5.74 -19.62 24.96
C GLY A 47 -6.65 -20.84 24.71
N GLU A 48 -7.14 -21.04 23.49
CA GLU A 48 -7.99 -22.18 23.09
C GLU A 48 -7.28 -23.06 22.05
N ASP A 49 -7.46 -24.38 22.13
CA ASP A 49 -7.05 -25.34 21.09
C ASP A 49 -7.88 -25.07 19.81
N TYR A 50 -7.30 -24.30 18.88
CA TYR A 50 -8.01 -23.94 17.65
C TYR A 50 -7.94 -25.04 16.60
N LYS A 51 -9.01 -25.83 16.57
CA LYS A 51 -9.48 -26.75 15.52
C LYS A 51 -8.52 -27.85 15.03
N ARG A 52 -7.19 -27.68 14.92
CA ARG A 52 -6.23 -28.79 14.65
C ARG A 52 -4.79 -28.62 15.15
N LEU A 53 -4.30 -27.39 15.33
CA LEU A 53 -2.99 -27.18 15.95
C LEU A 53 -3.13 -27.30 17.46
N GLN A 54 -2.64 -28.39 18.03
CA GLN A 54 -2.74 -28.63 19.46
C GLN A 54 -1.75 -27.72 20.20
N ARG A 55 -2.16 -27.17 21.35
CA ARG A 55 -1.24 -26.38 22.20
C ARG A 55 0.03 -27.14 22.58
N SER A 56 -0.04 -28.47 22.66
CA SER A 56 1.12 -29.35 22.85
C SER A 56 2.19 -29.23 21.75
N GLN A 57 1.82 -28.89 20.51
CA GLN A 57 2.79 -28.77 19.41
C GLN A 57 3.68 -27.54 19.53
N TYR A 58 3.18 -26.46 20.15
CA TYR A 58 3.99 -25.28 20.49
C TYR A 58 5.07 -25.62 21.51
N ALA A 59 4.91 -26.70 22.29
CA ALA A 59 5.89 -27.11 23.28
C ALA A 59 7.22 -27.54 22.66
N VAL A 60 7.29 -27.85 21.36
CA VAL A 60 8.55 -28.13 20.64
C VAL A 60 9.43 -26.89 20.57
N LEU A 61 8.83 -25.70 20.49
CA LEU A 61 9.57 -24.43 20.43
C LEU A 61 10.30 -24.12 21.74
N PHE A 62 9.91 -24.77 22.85
CA PHE A 62 10.59 -24.66 24.13
C PHE A 62 12.05 -25.08 24.02
N ASP A 63 12.34 -26.15 23.29
CA ASP A 63 13.68 -26.73 23.21
C ASP A 63 14.64 -25.86 22.37
N VAL A 64 14.08 -25.00 21.52
CA VAL A 64 14.77 -23.96 20.75
C VAL A 64 14.98 -22.71 21.61
N ALA A 65 13.99 -22.37 22.45
CA ALA A 65 14.07 -21.23 23.37
C ALA A 65 15.03 -21.47 24.55
N ASP A 66 15.08 -22.68 25.10
CA ASP A 66 16.03 -23.08 26.15
C ASP A 66 17.44 -23.30 25.56
N HIS A 67 18.10 -22.19 25.22
CA HIS A 67 19.47 -22.18 24.71
C HIS A 67 20.45 -22.79 25.73
N SER A 68 20.17 -22.64 27.03
CA SER A 68 21.05 -23.11 28.09
C SER A 68 20.85 -24.59 28.48
N LYS A 69 19.85 -25.26 27.90
CA LYS A 69 19.47 -26.66 28.16
C LYS A 69 19.25 -26.97 29.65
N LYS A 70 18.70 -26.00 30.39
CA LYS A 70 18.43 -26.11 31.84
C LYS A 70 17.04 -26.64 32.16
N GLY A 71 16.19 -26.85 31.15
CA GLY A 71 14.78 -27.18 31.30
C GLY A 71 13.92 -26.00 31.78
N LEU A 72 14.46 -24.78 31.73
CA LEU A 72 13.84 -23.53 32.17
C LEU A 72 14.27 -22.39 31.25
N ILE A 73 13.36 -21.46 30.96
CA ILE A 73 13.65 -20.31 30.09
C ILE A 73 13.87 -19.07 30.96
N SER A 74 15.06 -18.48 30.87
CA SER A 74 15.36 -17.17 31.48
C SER A 74 14.81 -16.02 30.64
N LEU A 75 14.82 -14.80 31.20
CA LEU A 75 14.44 -13.61 30.44
C LEU A 75 15.32 -13.41 29.20
N THR A 76 16.62 -13.69 29.32
CA THR A 76 17.57 -13.58 28.20
C THR A 76 17.24 -14.60 27.12
N ASP A 77 16.95 -15.85 27.49
CA ASP A 77 16.54 -16.91 26.56
C ASP A 77 15.25 -16.52 25.82
N PHE A 78 14.26 -15.99 26.54
CA PHE A 78 12.99 -15.55 25.96
C PHE A 78 13.17 -14.39 24.96
N ILE A 79 14.02 -13.40 25.30
CA ILE A 79 14.33 -12.29 24.38
C ILE A 79 15.04 -12.81 23.11
N ILE A 80 15.98 -13.74 23.25
CA ILE A 80 16.67 -14.35 22.10
C ILE A 80 15.67 -15.08 21.20
N PHE A 81 14.75 -15.84 21.80
CA PHE A 81 13.72 -16.57 21.08
C PHE A 81 12.74 -15.64 20.33
N GLU A 82 12.21 -14.61 20.99
CA GLU A 82 11.33 -13.63 20.33
C GLU A 82 12.05 -12.87 19.20
N ASN A 83 13.35 -12.62 19.38
CA ASN A 83 14.17 -12.00 18.34
C ASN A 83 14.40 -12.95 17.16
N LEU A 84 14.59 -14.25 17.42
CA LEU A 84 14.67 -15.30 16.40
C LEU A 84 13.40 -15.34 15.53
N LEU A 85 12.23 -15.26 16.16
CA LEU A 85 10.92 -15.22 15.51
C LEU A 85 10.71 -13.98 14.61
N SER A 86 11.54 -12.95 14.77
CA SER A 86 11.50 -11.75 13.94
C SER A 86 12.35 -11.82 12.67
N LEU A 87 13.13 -12.89 12.49
CA LEU A 87 13.94 -13.09 11.28
C LEU A 87 13.07 -13.37 10.05
N PRO A 88 13.49 -12.93 8.84
CA PRO A 88 12.76 -13.20 7.60
C PRO A 88 12.63 -14.69 7.24
N ASP A 89 13.56 -15.53 7.72
CA ASP A 89 13.63 -16.98 7.52
C ASP A 89 13.50 -17.75 8.84
N ALA A 90 12.79 -17.17 9.83
CA ALA A 90 12.63 -17.72 11.17
C ALA A 90 12.12 -19.18 11.18
N GLU A 91 11.25 -19.57 10.25
CA GLU A 91 10.74 -20.95 10.16
C GLU A 91 11.86 -21.96 9.95
N TYR A 92 12.78 -21.65 9.04
CA TYR A 92 13.92 -22.51 8.71
C TYR A 92 14.97 -22.50 9.82
N GLU A 93 15.23 -21.33 10.41
CA GLU A 93 16.20 -21.20 11.49
C GLU A 93 15.74 -21.95 12.75
N ILE A 94 14.45 -21.90 13.08
CA ILE A 94 13.87 -22.67 14.19
C ILE A 94 13.97 -24.17 13.91
N ALA A 95 13.63 -24.62 12.71
CA ALA A 95 13.80 -26.02 12.34
C ALA A 95 15.26 -26.45 12.41
N PHE A 96 16.20 -25.62 11.94
CA PHE A 96 17.62 -25.93 12.00
C PHE A 96 18.10 -26.10 13.45
N ARG A 97 17.78 -25.17 14.34
CA ARG A 97 18.17 -25.24 15.77
C ARG A 97 17.52 -26.39 16.52
N LEU A 98 16.33 -26.82 16.09
CA LEU A 98 15.68 -28.00 16.65
C LEU A 98 16.43 -29.29 16.27
N PHE A 99 16.97 -29.36 15.06
CA PHE A 99 17.68 -30.53 14.54
C PHE A 99 19.19 -30.53 14.90
N ASP A 100 19.80 -29.35 15.08
CA ASP A 100 21.16 -29.15 15.58
C ASP A 100 21.20 -29.27 17.12
N THR A 101 21.05 -30.51 17.59
CA THR A 101 20.91 -30.81 19.04
C THR A 101 22.13 -30.44 19.89
N ASP A 102 23.33 -30.41 19.28
CA ASP A 102 24.60 -30.11 19.95
C ASP A 102 25.10 -28.68 19.69
N GLY A 103 24.41 -27.90 18.86
CA GLY A 103 24.71 -26.50 18.58
C GLY A 103 26.00 -26.30 17.78
N THR A 104 26.40 -27.31 17.01
CA THR A 104 27.64 -27.30 16.21
C THR A 104 27.53 -26.41 14.96
N GLY A 105 26.31 -26.00 14.61
CA GLY A 105 26.01 -25.29 13.38
C GLY A 105 25.95 -26.21 12.17
N LYS A 106 25.81 -27.53 12.39
CA LYS A 106 25.66 -28.55 11.35
C LYS A 106 24.76 -29.68 11.83
N ILE A 107 24.12 -30.39 10.90
CA ILE A 107 23.20 -31.49 11.19
C ILE A 107 23.70 -32.77 10.54
N THR A 108 23.86 -33.82 11.35
CA THR A 108 24.22 -35.17 10.87
C THR A 108 22.97 -35.96 10.45
N LYS A 109 23.18 -37.04 9.68
CA LYS A 109 22.11 -38.00 9.33
C LYS A 109 21.44 -38.58 10.57
N ASP A 110 22.22 -38.89 11.60
CA ASP A 110 21.73 -39.49 12.84
C ASP A 110 20.88 -38.52 13.65
N GLN A 111 21.32 -37.26 13.78
CA GLN A 111 20.52 -36.20 14.40
C GLN A 111 19.19 -36.01 13.65
N PHE A 112 19.24 -35.95 12.32
CA PHE A 112 18.04 -35.87 11.48
C PHE A 112 17.08 -37.03 11.72
N LYS A 113 17.60 -38.26 11.70
CA LYS A 113 16.83 -39.48 11.95
C LYS A 113 16.20 -39.50 13.33
N GLN A 114 16.96 -39.13 14.35
CA GLN A 114 16.54 -39.11 15.73
C GLN A 114 15.39 -38.13 15.95
N ILE A 115 15.56 -36.87 15.52
CA ILE A 115 14.55 -35.82 15.71
C ILE A 115 13.28 -36.12 14.90
N LEU A 116 13.43 -36.59 13.66
CA LEU A 116 12.28 -36.96 12.84
C LEU A 116 11.48 -38.11 13.48
N SER A 117 12.17 -39.17 13.91
CA SER A 117 11.52 -40.34 14.51
C SER A 117 10.88 -40.04 15.88
N ALA A 118 11.43 -39.08 16.62
CA ALA A 118 10.93 -38.69 17.94
C ALA A 118 9.66 -37.82 17.87
N ASN A 119 9.49 -37.07 16.78
CA ASN A 119 8.39 -36.10 16.63
C ASN A 119 7.25 -36.60 15.74
N ILE A 120 7.42 -37.77 15.13
CA ILE A 120 6.39 -38.44 14.34
C ILE A 120 5.68 -39.48 15.23
N GLY A 121 4.35 -39.54 15.16
CA GLY A 121 3.56 -40.49 15.95
C GLY A 121 3.86 -41.95 15.58
N LYS A 122 3.72 -42.88 16.53
CA LYS A 122 3.98 -44.33 16.32
C LYS A 122 3.12 -44.97 15.23
N ASP A 123 1.98 -44.37 14.92
CA ASP A 123 1.04 -44.84 13.90
C ASP A 123 1.37 -44.32 12.50
N ALA A 124 2.38 -43.46 12.36
CA ALA A 124 2.79 -42.90 11.08
C ALA A 124 3.59 -43.91 10.25
N ILE A 125 3.59 -43.68 8.94
CA ILE A 125 4.34 -44.53 8.00
C ILE A 125 5.84 -44.28 8.21
N PRO A 126 6.67 -45.33 8.37
CA PRO A 126 8.11 -45.19 8.54
C PRO A 126 8.75 -44.50 7.34
N PHE A 127 9.67 -43.58 7.61
CA PHE A 127 10.53 -42.99 6.59
C PHE A 127 11.78 -43.85 6.38
N ASP A 128 12.11 -44.15 5.13
CA ASP A 128 13.34 -44.84 4.75
C ASP A 128 14.52 -43.85 4.75
N PHE A 129 15.31 -43.88 5.81
CA PHE A 129 16.51 -43.05 5.98
C PHE A 129 17.71 -43.52 5.15
N ASP A 130 17.62 -44.66 4.47
CA ASP A 130 18.69 -45.19 3.62
C ASP A 130 18.37 -45.04 2.12
N CYS A 131 17.33 -44.25 1.82
CA CYS A 131 16.90 -43.95 0.46
C CYS A 131 17.97 -43.17 -0.33
N GLU A 132 18.00 -43.38 -1.64
CA GLU A 132 18.95 -42.71 -2.55
C GLU A 132 18.81 -41.19 -2.49
N TRP A 133 17.60 -40.67 -2.29
CA TRP A 133 17.37 -39.23 -2.16
C TRP A 133 18.09 -38.61 -0.95
N LEU A 134 18.04 -39.24 0.22
CA LEU A 134 18.68 -38.70 1.42
C LEU A 134 20.21 -38.82 1.34
N LYS A 135 20.74 -39.90 0.73
CA LYS A 135 22.17 -40.07 0.48
C LYS A 135 22.78 -38.96 -0.36
N LEU A 136 22.01 -38.28 -1.23
CA LEU A 136 22.49 -37.11 -1.97
C LEU A 136 22.80 -35.92 -1.06
N TYR A 137 22.17 -35.85 0.11
CA TYR A 137 22.42 -34.80 1.11
C TYR A 137 23.40 -35.24 2.19
N THR A 138 23.37 -36.50 2.63
CA THR A 138 24.19 -37.00 3.76
C THR A 138 25.47 -37.71 3.35
N GLY A 139 25.68 -37.89 2.04
CA GLY A 139 26.68 -38.82 1.51
C GLY A 139 26.18 -40.26 1.49
N GLY A 140 26.86 -41.10 0.70
CA GLY A 140 26.54 -42.53 0.51
C GLY A 140 26.84 -43.39 1.74
N ASN A 141 27.49 -44.54 1.54
CA ASN A 141 27.62 -45.58 2.58
C ASN A 141 28.40 -45.14 3.84
N ASP A 142 29.23 -44.10 3.76
CA ASP A 142 30.03 -43.63 4.90
C ASP A 142 29.34 -42.51 5.71
N ALA A 143 28.21 -41.95 5.23
CA ALA A 143 27.39 -40.91 5.89
C ALA A 143 28.18 -39.76 6.59
N THR A 144 29.31 -39.34 6.02
CA THR A 144 30.22 -38.35 6.62
C THR A 144 29.84 -36.89 6.35
N HIS A 145 28.87 -36.63 5.47
CA HIS A 145 28.50 -35.26 5.13
C HIS A 145 27.55 -34.68 6.17
N GLU A 146 28.04 -33.69 6.90
CA GLU A 146 27.27 -32.90 7.85
C GLU A 146 26.65 -31.69 7.13
N MET A 147 25.34 -31.52 7.25
CA MET A 147 24.62 -30.49 6.52
C MET A 147 24.70 -29.15 7.24
N ALA A 148 25.20 -28.13 6.56
CA ALA A 148 25.11 -26.75 7.07
C ALA A 148 23.69 -26.21 6.91
N TYR A 149 23.37 -25.09 7.58
CA TYR A 149 22.05 -24.44 7.53
C TYR A 149 21.41 -24.41 6.14
N LYS A 150 22.11 -23.86 5.15
CA LYS A 150 21.60 -23.71 3.78
C LYS A 150 21.26 -25.05 3.13
N GLU A 151 22.07 -26.08 3.35
CA GLU A 151 21.85 -27.42 2.79
C GLU A 151 20.64 -28.08 3.45
N PHE A 152 20.52 -27.95 4.79
CA PHE A 152 19.39 -28.45 5.54
C PHE A 152 18.07 -27.79 5.13
N THR A 153 18.05 -26.46 4.90
CA THR A 153 16.83 -25.78 4.41
C THR A 153 16.35 -26.34 3.07
N GLN A 154 17.28 -26.71 2.19
CA GLN A 154 16.97 -27.29 0.90
C GLN A 154 16.52 -28.76 1.03
N LEU A 155 17.10 -29.52 1.95
CA LEU A 155 16.64 -30.86 2.30
C LEU A 155 15.18 -30.83 2.75
N LEU A 156 14.82 -29.96 3.70
CA LEU A 156 13.45 -29.85 4.21
C LEU A 156 12.44 -29.57 3.09
N LYS A 157 12.80 -28.69 2.15
CA LYS A 157 11.96 -28.38 0.99
C LYS A 157 11.71 -29.59 0.08
N GLY A 158 12.68 -30.50 -0.05
CA GLY A 158 12.54 -31.72 -0.85
C GLY A 158 11.90 -32.89 -0.10
N LEU A 159 11.95 -32.89 1.24
CA LEU A 159 11.54 -34.01 2.09
C LEU A 159 10.08 -34.42 1.87
N GLN A 160 9.17 -33.45 1.75
CA GLN A 160 7.74 -33.73 1.54
C GLN A 160 7.47 -34.55 0.29
N SER A 161 8.15 -34.21 -0.82
CA SER A 161 7.99 -34.92 -2.09
C SER A 161 8.57 -36.33 -2.04
N GLU A 162 9.67 -36.53 -1.31
CA GLU A 162 10.23 -37.86 -1.13
C GLU A 162 9.35 -38.71 -0.20
N ARG A 163 8.86 -38.13 0.90
CA ARG A 163 7.93 -38.81 1.81
C ARG A 163 6.65 -39.24 1.09
N LEU A 164 6.08 -38.37 0.24
CA LEU A 164 4.95 -38.72 -0.61
C LEU A 164 5.22 -39.96 -1.47
N ARG A 165 6.39 -40.03 -2.10
CA ARG A 165 6.77 -41.19 -2.91
C ARG A 165 6.88 -42.45 -2.07
N GLN A 166 7.52 -42.38 -0.91
CA GLN A 166 7.68 -43.53 -0.02
C GLN A 166 6.34 -44.03 0.52
N GLU A 167 5.46 -43.14 0.97
CA GLU A 167 4.13 -43.50 1.47
C GLU A 167 3.23 -44.06 0.37
N PHE A 168 3.28 -43.51 -0.84
CA PHE A 168 2.59 -44.11 -1.98
C PHE A 168 3.08 -45.54 -2.23
N ARG A 169 4.40 -45.74 -2.25
CA ARG A 169 5.02 -47.06 -2.47
C ARG A 169 4.70 -48.05 -1.35
N TYR A 170 4.54 -47.57 -0.12
CA TYR A 170 4.13 -48.37 1.03
C TYR A 170 2.74 -48.98 0.84
N TYR A 171 1.80 -48.22 0.26
CA TYR A 171 0.45 -48.71 -0.04
C TYR A 171 0.35 -49.46 -1.38
N ASP A 172 1.15 -49.13 -2.38
CA ASP A 172 1.24 -49.82 -3.67
C ASP A 172 2.17 -51.04 -3.61
N LYS A 173 1.80 -52.03 -2.78
CA LYS A 173 2.61 -53.24 -2.53
C LYS A 173 2.87 -54.08 -3.78
N GLU A 174 1.96 -53.99 -4.75
CA GLU A 174 2.04 -54.74 -6.02
C GLU A 174 2.77 -53.96 -7.12
N ALA A 175 3.25 -52.74 -6.84
CA ALA A 175 3.89 -51.85 -7.82
C ALA A 175 3.04 -51.61 -9.07
N THR A 176 1.73 -51.50 -8.88
CA THR A 176 0.73 -51.31 -9.94
C THR A 176 0.69 -49.86 -10.44
N GLY A 177 1.22 -48.92 -9.66
CA GLY A 177 1.08 -47.48 -9.89
C GLY A 177 -0.23 -46.90 -9.36
N TYR A 178 -1.00 -47.67 -8.56
CA TYR A 178 -2.30 -47.29 -8.02
C TYR A 178 -2.45 -47.62 -6.54
N ILE A 179 -3.19 -46.79 -5.81
CA ILE A 179 -3.56 -47.01 -4.42
C ILE A 179 -5.09 -46.91 -4.22
N ALA A 180 -5.58 -47.48 -3.13
CA ALA A 180 -6.98 -47.37 -2.74
C ALA A 180 -7.34 -45.93 -2.29
N PRO A 181 -8.61 -45.49 -2.43
CA PRO A 181 -9.05 -44.17 -1.97
C PRO A 181 -8.75 -43.88 -0.49
N ASP A 182 -8.94 -44.87 0.39
CA ASP A 182 -8.64 -44.73 1.83
C ASP A 182 -7.14 -44.60 2.10
N ALA A 183 -6.31 -45.26 1.29
CA ALA A 183 -4.85 -45.13 1.37
C ALA A 183 -4.42 -43.73 0.94
N PHE A 184 -4.99 -43.20 -0.15
CA PHE A 184 -4.75 -41.81 -0.58
C PHE A 184 -5.12 -40.80 0.50
N GLN A 185 -6.28 -40.97 1.15
CA GLN A 185 -6.70 -40.10 2.25
C GLN A 185 -5.66 -40.08 3.37
N LYS A 186 -5.11 -41.24 3.75
CA LYS A 186 -4.05 -41.34 4.77
C LYS A 186 -2.77 -40.63 4.33
N VAL A 187 -2.27 -40.91 3.13
CA VAL A 187 -1.05 -40.30 2.56
C VAL A 187 -1.15 -38.77 2.58
N ILE A 188 -2.24 -38.22 2.04
CA ILE A 188 -2.41 -36.76 2.00
C ILE A 188 -2.59 -36.15 3.39
N THR A 189 -3.29 -36.84 4.30
CA THR A 189 -3.41 -36.38 5.69
C THR A 189 -2.03 -36.33 6.36
N ASP A 190 -1.19 -37.34 6.15
CA ASP A 190 0.13 -37.47 6.74
C ASP A 190 1.11 -36.37 6.27
N ILE A 191 0.95 -35.91 5.02
CA ILE A 191 1.84 -34.94 4.36
C ILE A 191 1.33 -33.50 4.46
N ALA A 192 0.02 -33.30 4.31
CA ALA A 192 -0.61 -31.99 4.12
C ALA A 192 -1.88 -31.79 4.95
N GLY A 193 -2.16 -32.66 5.92
CA GLY A 193 -3.38 -32.61 6.72
C GLY A 193 -3.57 -31.34 7.54
N HIS A 194 -2.50 -30.58 7.79
CA HIS A 194 -2.54 -29.25 8.42
C HIS A 194 -2.86 -28.12 7.44
N LYS A 195 -2.88 -28.35 6.12
CA LYS A 195 -3.18 -27.31 5.11
C LYS A 195 -4.64 -27.35 4.64
N LEU A 196 -5.32 -28.47 4.85
CA LEU A 196 -6.61 -28.79 4.22
C LEU A 196 -7.77 -28.71 5.22
N SER A 197 -8.92 -28.19 4.78
CA SER A 197 -10.12 -28.16 5.61
C SER A 197 -10.64 -29.57 5.93
N GLU A 198 -11.40 -29.71 7.03
CA GLU A 198 -12.03 -30.99 7.40
C GLU A 198 -12.94 -31.53 6.29
N GLN A 199 -13.60 -30.62 5.57
CA GLN A 199 -14.45 -30.97 4.44
C GLN A 199 -13.64 -31.57 3.30
N VAL A 200 -12.48 -31.00 2.94
CA VAL A 200 -11.61 -31.59 1.92
C VAL A 200 -11.10 -32.95 2.37
N LEU A 201 -10.62 -33.04 3.61
CA LEU A 201 -10.06 -34.29 4.14
C LEU A 201 -11.07 -35.43 4.19
N ALA A 202 -12.30 -35.16 4.63
CA ALA A 202 -13.38 -36.15 4.65
C ALA A 202 -13.75 -36.62 3.22
N ASN A 203 -13.58 -35.75 2.22
CA ASN A 203 -13.93 -36.03 0.84
C ASN A 203 -12.74 -36.47 -0.04
N LEU A 204 -11.51 -36.58 0.48
CA LEU A 204 -10.34 -37.04 -0.30
C LEU A 204 -10.59 -38.34 -1.10
N PRO A 205 -11.28 -39.36 -0.56
CA PRO A 205 -11.57 -40.58 -1.31
C PRO A 205 -12.35 -40.33 -2.61
N THR A 206 -13.15 -39.26 -2.69
CA THR A 206 -13.97 -38.95 -3.87
C THR A 206 -13.15 -38.58 -5.10
N LEU A 207 -11.83 -38.35 -4.97
CA LEU A 207 -10.94 -38.11 -6.11
C LEU A 207 -10.97 -39.25 -7.13
N CYS A 208 -11.20 -40.49 -6.69
CA CYS A 208 -11.32 -41.63 -7.59
C CYS A 208 -12.51 -41.51 -8.56
N ASN A 209 -13.47 -40.63 -8.30
CA ASN A 209 -14.65 -40.42 -9.16
C ASN A 209 -14.31 -39.61 -10.42
N LEU A 210 -13.20 -38.88 -10.44
CA LEU A 210 -12.78 -38.09 -11.60
C LEU A 210 -12.24 -38.95 -12.74
N TYR A 211 -11.74 -40.15 -12.45
CA TYR A 211 -11.04 -40.99 -13.40
C TYR A 211 -11.57 -42.43 -13.36
N PRO A 212 -11.66 -43.11 -14.50
CA PRO A 212 -12.15 -44.48 -14.54
C PRO A 212 -11.24 -45.43 -13.76
N GLY A 213 -11.82 -46.36 -12.99
CA GLY A 213 -11.10 -47.45 -12.33
C GLY A 213 -11.18 -47.50 -10.81
N ASN A 214 -11.89 -46.58 -10.14
CA ASN A 214 -12.11 -46.54 -8.68
C ASN A 214 -10.81 -46.66 -7.84
N LYS A 215 -9.66 -46.31 -8.43
CA LYS A 215 -8.33 -46.33 -7.83
C LYS A 215 -7.66 -45.01 -8.11
N ILE A 216 -6.67 -44.66 -7.28
CA ILE A 216 -5.95 -43.38 -7.39
C ILE A 216 -4.54 -43.66 -7.87
N SER A 217 -4.19 -43.14 -9.04
CA SER A 217 -2.85 -43.33 -9.60
C SER A 217 -1.82 -42.43 -8.93
N PHE A 218 -0.54 -42.77 -9.05
CA PHE A 218 0.55 -41.89 -8.60
C PHE A 218 0.45 -40.47 -9.18
N ALA A 219 0.04 -40.36 -10.45
CA ALA A 219 -0.15 -39.07 -11.11
C ALA A 219 -1.24 -38.22 -10.41
N ASN A 220 -2.35 -38.84 -9.99
CA ASN A 220 -3.39 -38.15 -9.24
C ASN A 220 -2.89 -37.62 -7.90
N VAL A 221 -2.11 -38.43 -7.18
CA VAL A 221 -1.53 -38.03 -5.88
C VAL A 221 -0.55 -36.87 -6.07
N MET A 222 0.31 -36.94 -7.09
CA MET A 222 1.25 -35.86 -7.42
C MET A 222 0.55 -34.57 -7.84
N ALA A 223 -0.50 -34.65 -8.66
CA ALA A 223 -1.27 -33.47 -9.05
C ALA A 223 -1.96 -32.83 -7.86
N PHE A 224 -2.55 -33.63 -6.97
CA PHE A 224 -3.15 -33.13 -5.73
C PHE A 224 -2.11 -32.42 -4.86
N TYR A 225 -0.94 -33.04 -4.68
CA TYR A 225 0.17 -32.45 -3.94
C TYR A 225 0.69 -31.15 -4.57
N ASN A 226 0.84 -31.08 -5.90
CA ASN A 226 1.25 -29.87 -6.60
C ASN A 226 0.26 -28.72 -6.37
N VAL A 227 -1.05 -28.99 -6.42
CA VAL A 227 -2.10 -28.00 -6.12
C VAL A 227 -1.93 -27.44 -4.71
N ILE A 228 -1.67 -28.29 -3.71
CA ILE A 228 -1.42 -27.83 -2.33
C ILE A 228 -0.13 -27.02 -2.23
N ARG A 229 0.93 -27.47 -2.89
CA ARG A 229 2.24 -26.81 -2.83
C ARG A 229 2.21 -25.43 -3.48
N GLU A 230 1.42 -25.27 -4.54
CA GLU A 230 1.30 -24.04 -5.32
C GLU A 230 0.02 -23.27 -5.01
N MET A 231 -0.57 -23.50 -3.83
CA MET A 231 -1.87 -22.96 -3.45
C MET A 231 -1.95 -21.43 -3.54
N ASP A 232 -0.88 -20.72 -3.17
CA ASP A 232 -0.82 -19.25 -3.28
C ASP A 232 -0.92 -18.79 -4.75
N MET A 233 -0.28 -19.54 -5.66
CA MET A 233 -0.37 -19.28 -7.09
C MET A 233 -1.75 -19.64 -7.64
N VAL A 234 -2.34 -20.75 -7.17
CA VAL A 234 -3.72 -21.12 -7.50
C VAL A 234 -4.69 -20.02 -7.06
N GLU A 235 -4.58 -19.54 -5.82
CA GLU A 235 -5.40 -18.44 -5.29
C GLU A 235 -5.26 -17.18 -6.16
N ARG A 236 -4.02 -16.81 -6.51
CA ARG A 236 -3.76 -15.64 -7.35
C ARG A 236 -4.41 -15.77 -8.72
N VAL A 237 -4.32 -16.94 -9.36
CA VAL A 237 -4.95 -17.20 -10.65
C VAL A 237 -6.48 -17.18 -10.53
N VAL A 238 -7.05 -17.81 -9.49
CA VAL A 238 -8.50 -17.81 -9.24
C VAL A 238 -9.01 -16.38 -9.06
N ARG A 239 -8.38 -15.58 -8.21
CA ARG A 239 -8.73 -14.16 -8.00
C ARG A 239 -8.68 -13.38 -9.30
N LYS A 240 -7.62 -13.56 -10.08
CA LYS A 240 -7.45 -12.85 -11.35
C LYS A 240 -8.47 -13.26 -12.41
N ALA A 241 -8.82 -14.54 -12.46
CA ALA A 241 -9.86 -15.05 -13.34
C ALA A 241 -11.25 -14.49 -12.95
N LEU A 242 -11.51 -14.36 -11.65
CA LEU A 242 -12.76 -13.79 -11.12
C LEU A 242 -12.91 -12.29 -11.40
N GLU A 243 -11.83 -11.51 -11.44
CA GLU A 243 -11.87 -10.09 -11.87
C GLU A 243 -12.45 -9.93 -13.28
N SER A 244 -12.23 -10.92 -14.15
CA SER A 244 -12.72 -10.94 -15.52
C SER A 244 -14.11 -11.59 -15.66
N SER A 245 -14.63 -12.18 -14.58
CA SER A 245 -15.92 -12.86 -14.57
C SER A 245 -17.08 -11.88 -14.38
N LYS A 246 -18.17 -12.08 -15.11
CA LYS A 246 -19.39 -11.25 -15.04
C LYS A 246 -20.36 -11.70 -13.94
N ASP A 247 -20.35 -12.99 -13.62
CA ASP A 247 -21.25 -13.63 -12.67
C ASP A 247 -20.56 -13.99 -11.34
N GLY A 248 -19.28 -13.61 -11.17
CA GLY A 248 -18.52 -13.87 -9.95
C GLY A 248 -18.12 -15.33 -9.78
N ALA A 249 -18.15 -16.11 -10.85
CA ALA A 249 -17.74 -17.50 -10.88
C ALA A 249 -16.90 -17.79 -12.14
N ILE A 250 -15.99 -18.77 -12.08
CA ILE A 250 -15.12 -19.12 -13.20
C ILE A 250 -15.29 -20.58 -13.59
N THR A 251 -15.10 -20.90 -14.87
CA THR A 251 -15.01 -22.28 -15.35
C THR A 251 -13.57 -22.79 -15.31
N LYS A 252 -13.37 -24.11 -15.47
CA LYS A 252 -12.04 -24.72 -15.61
C LYS A 252 -11.25 -24.09 -16.76
N GLY A 253 -11.92 -23.78 -17.87
CA GLY A 253 -11.31 -23.12 -19.03
C GLY A 253 -10.81 -21.71 -18.69
N ASP A 254 -11.60 -20.94 -17.95
CA ASP A 254 -11.22 -19.59 -17.52
C ASP A 254 -10.00 -19.61 -16.60
N PHE A 255 -9.95 -20.58 -15.68
CA PHE A 255 -8.79 -20.78 -14.81
C PHE A 255 -7.52 -21.09 -15.63
N LEU A 256 -7.56 -22.08 -16.52
CA LEU A 256 -6.40 -22.48 -17.35
C LEU A 256 -5.96 -21.35 -18.31
N ASN A 257 -6.91 -20.64 -18.91
CA ASN A 257 -6.62 -19.50 -19.78
C ASN A 257 -5.97 -18.35 -19.00
N THR A 258 -6.45 -18.08 -17.78
CA THR A 258 -5.86 -17.04 -16.92
C THR A 258 -4.48 -17.47 -16.44
N ALA A 259 -4.31 -18.72 -16.00
CA ALA A 259 -3.01 -19.27 -15.60
C ALA A 259 -1.96 -19.07 -16.70
N SER A 260 -2.26 -19.47 -17.94
CA SER A 260 -1.32 -19.36 -19.06
C SER A 260 -0.95 -17.92 -19.45
N ARG A 261 -1.83 -16.94 -19.16
CA ARG A 261 -1.60 -15.52 -19.49
C ARG A 261 -0.85 -14.79 -18.38
N GLU A 262 -1.17 -15.11 -17.13
CA GLU A 262 -0.71 -14.37 -15.94
C GLU A 262 0.58 -14.95 -15.35
N THR A 263 0.86 -16.23 -15.61
CA THR A 263 2.09 -16.88 -15.18
C THR A 263 3.11 -16.91 -16.32
N ARG A 264 4.37 -16.64 -16.00
CA ARG A 264 5.46 -16.70 -17.00
C ARG A 264 6.00 -18.12 -17.20
N PHE A 265 6.02 -18.92 -16.14
CA PHE A 265 6.63 -20.25 -16.12
C PHE A 265 5.82 -21.31 -15.35
N SER A 266 4.77 -20.91 -14.63
CA SER A 266 3.96 -21.82 -13.80
C SER A 266 2.76 -22.33 -14.58
N LEU A 267 2.92 -23.46 -15.27
CA LEU A 267 1.84 -24.08 -16.02
C LEU A 267 1.08 -25.07 -15.13
N PHE A 268 -0.24 -24.88 -15.02
CA PHE A 268 -1.13 -25.85 -14.38
C PHE A 268 -1.55 -26.91 -15.39
N THR A 269 -1.44 -28.17 -15.00
CA THR A 269 -1.90 -29.30 -15.80
C THR A 269 -3.43 -29.38 -15.80
N PRO A 270 -4.05 -29.99 -16.83
CA PRO A 270 -5.49 -30.22 -16.83
C PRO A 270 -5.99 -31.02 -15.62
N MET A 271 -5.18 -31.97 -15.12
CA MET A 271 -5.50 -32.79 -13.95
C MET A 271 -5.43 -31.99 -12.64
N GLU A 272 -4.48 -31.07 -12.49
CA GLU A 272 -4.46 -30.14 -11.34
C GLU A 272 -5.70 -29.25 -11.34
N ALA A 273 -6.12 -28.75 -12.51
CA ALA A 273 -7.35 -27.99 -12.64
C ALA A 273 -8.61 -28.83 -12.36
N ASP A 274 -8.66 -30.11 -12.77
CA ASP A 274 -9.76 -31.02 -12.40
C ASP A 274 -9.87 -31.18 -10.88
N ILE A 275 -8.74 -31.37 -10.21
CA ILE A 275 -8.68 -31.53 -8.75
C ILE A 275 -9.19 -30.28 -8.03
N ILE A 276 -8.73 -29.09 -8.45
CA ILE A 276 -9.18 -27.81 -7.86
C ILE A 276 -10.71 -27.69 -7.95
N PHE A 277 -11.27 -27.92 -9.14
CA PHE A 277 -12.70 -27.78 -9.37
C PHE A 277 -13.54 -28.88 -8.72
N HIS A 278 -13.01 -30.10 -8.61
CA HIS A 278 -13.67 -31.21 -7.91
C HIS A 278 -13.85 -30.90 -6.43
N PHE A 279 -12.77 -30.52 -5.74
CA PHE A 279 -12.83 -30.31 -4.30
C PHE A 279 -13.48 -28.98 -3.92
N ALA A 280 -13.34 -27.93 -4.73
CA ALA A 280 -13.98 -26.65 -4.43
C ALA A 280 -15.45 -26.63 -4.85
N GLY A 281 -15.84 -27.45 -5.83
CA GLY A 281 -17.22 -27.56 -6.32
C GLY A 281 -18.11 -28.52 -5.53
N LEU A 282 -17.64 -29.10 -4.42
CA LEU A 282 -18.40 -30.12 -3.65
C LEU A 282 -19.80 -29.64 -3.23
N ASP A 283 -19.95 -28.35 -2.94
CA ASP A 283 -21.21 -27.74 -2.52
C ASP A 283 -21.96 -27.02 -3.67
N ASN A 284 -21.39 -26.99 -4.88
CA ASN A 284 -21.90 -26.20 -6.00
C ASN A 284 -22.08 -27.03 -7.29
N PRO A 285 -23.32 -27.42 -7.64
CA PRO A 285 -23.60 -28.26 -8.81
C PRO A 285 -23.42 -27.53 -10.16
N SER A 286 -23.09 -26.24 -10.17
CA SER A 286 -22.95 -25.45 -11.40
C SER A 286 -21.71 -25.78 -12.22
N GLY A 287 -20.74 -26.50 -11.66
CA GLY A 287 -19.43 -26.74 -12.29
C GLY A 287 -18.58 -25.47 -12.44
N LYS A 288 -18.98 -24.37 -11.80
CA LYS A 288 -18.22 -23.11 -11.72
C LYS A 288 -17.72 -22.89 -10.30
N LEU A 289 -16.58 -22.21 -10.21
CA LEU A 289 -15.87 -21.94 -8.97
C LEU A 289 -16.04 -20.48 -8.56
N THR A 290 -16.56 -20.21 -7.37
CA THR A 290 -16.51 -18.87 -6.76
C THR A 290 -15.30 -18.73 -5.83
N LEU A 291 -14.99 -17.49 -5.41
CA LEU A 291 -13.91 -17.26 -4.45
C LEU A 291 -14.20 -17.91 -3.08
N LYS A 292 -15.48 -17.92 -2.68
CA LYS A 292 -15.92 -18.52 -1.41
C LYS A 292 -15.73 -20.03 -1.43
N ASP A 293 -16.11 -20.66 -2.53
CA ASP A 293 -15.97 -22.09 -2.77
C ASP A 293 -14.49 -22.51 -2.75
N PHE A 294 -13.60 -21.68 -3.33
CA PHE A 294 -12.15 -21.90 -3.25
C PHE A 294 -11.62 -21.82 -1.81
N PHE A 295 -12.03 -20.82 -1.01
CA PHE A 295 -11.56 -20.70 0.38
C PHE A 295 -12.06 -21.81 1.30
N GLN A 296 -13.14 -22.51 0.96
CA GLN A 296 -13.58 -23.69 1.69
C GLN A 296 -12.60 -24.87 1.56
N LEU A 297 -11.71 -24.86 0.56
CA LEU A 297 -10.65 -25.88 0.43
C LEU A 297 -9.60 -25.80 1.54
N LEU A 298 -9.37 -24.59 2.06
CA LEU A 298 -8.24 -24.28 2.92
C LEU A 298 -8.62 -24.26 4.38
N GLU A 299 -7.67 -24.62 5.24
CA GLU A 299 -7.82 -24.27 6.66
C GLU A 299 -7.83 -22.74 6.80
N SER A 300 -8.97 -22.21 7.25
CA SER A 300 -9.27 -20.78 7.50
C SER A 300 -8.24 -19.96 8.31
N LYS A 301 -7.14 -20.56 8.79
CA LYS A 301 -6.16 -19.91 9.67
C LYS A 301 -4.73 -19.95 9.17
N TRP A 302 -4.41 -20.65 8.08
CA TRP A 302 -3.13 -20.48 7.38
C TRP A 302 -3.19 -19.35 6.35
N GLU A 303 -4.30 -18.62 6.28
CA GLU A 303 -4.37 -17.33 5.60
C GLU A 303 -3.05 -16.61 5.83
N HIS A 304 -2.40 -16.20 4.73
CA HIS A 304 -1.42 -15.15 4.81
C HIS A 304 -2.02 -14.09 5.75
N ALA A 305 -1.18 -13.43 6.55
CA ALA A 305 -1.50 -12.03 6.76
C ALA A 305 -1.54 -11.48 5.33
N LEU A 306 -2.74 -11.48 4.71
CA LEU A 306 -3.00 -10.78 3.46
C LEU A 306 -2.23 -9.47 3.65
N PRO A 307 -1.47 -8.97 2.66
CA PRO A 307 -1.05 -7.57 2.75
C PRO A 307 -2.35 -6.83 2.92
N VAL A 308 -2.69 -6.47 4.17
CA VAL A 308 -4.08 -6.48 4.67
C VAL A 308 -4.85 -5.88 3.55
N ALA A 309 -5.62 -6.71 2.81
CA ALA A 309 -6.33 -6.23 1.62
C ALA A 309 -6.95 -4.96 2.13
N HIS A 310 -6.46 -3.78 1.67
CA HIS A 310 -6.66 -2.51 2.38
C HIS A 310 -8.05 -2.65 2.90
N PRO A 311 -8.29 -2.77 4.23
CA PRO A 311 -9.65 -2.96 4.64
C PRO A 311 -10.30 -1.79 3.95
N GLU A 312 -11.24 -2.05 3.02
CA GLU A 312 -12.22 -1.03 2.75
C GLU A 312 -12.68 -0.74 4.15
N ALA A 313 -12.18 0.40 4.66
CA ALA A 313 -11.97 0.59 6.09
C ALA A 313 -13.26 0.11 6.72
N PRO A 314 -13.22 -0.86 7.66
CA PRO A 314 -14.42 -1.57 8.06
C PRO A 314 -15.47 -0.50 8.17
N VAL A 315 -16.58 -0.67 7.44
CA VAL A 315 -17.73 0.22 7.60
C VAL A 315 -18.32 -0.13 8.97
N ILE A 316 -17.52 0.09 10.02
CA ILE A 316 -17.94 0.73 11.24
C ILE A 316 -18.89 1.79 10.72
N LYS A 317 -20.16 1.70 11.10
CA LYS A 317 -21.07 2.83 11.02
C LYS A 317 -20.44 3.92 11.90
N ARG A 318 -19.40 4.58 11.39
CA ARG A 318 -18.84 5.80 11.94
C ARG A 318 -19.97 6.79 11.77
N GLY A 319 -20.43 7.37 12.88
CA GLY A 319 -21.47 8.38 12.79
C GLY A 319 -21.04 9.40 11.75
N ALA A 320 -21.92 9.74 10.81
CA ALA A 320 -21.63 10.70 9.73
C ALA A 320 -20.97 11.99 10.25
N LEU A 321 -21.21 12.32 11.52
CA LEU A 321 -20.59 13.40 12.28
C LEU A 321 -19.06 13.28 12.39
N HIS A 322 -18.47 12.11 12.66
CA HIS A 322 -17.02 11.95 12.80
C HIS A 322 -16.30 12.11 11.46
N ASP A 323 -16.84 11.51 10.39
CA ASP A 323 -16.25 11.63 9.04
C ASP A 323 -16.43 13.06 8.49
N PHE A 324 -17.56 13.70 8.80
CA PHE A 324 -17.76 15.13 8.56
C PHE A 324 -16.76 15.98 9.35
N LEU A 325 -16.53 15.69 10.64
CA LEU A 325 -15.59 16.41 11.48
C LEU A 325 -14.15 16.26 10.96
N LYS A 326 -13.72 15.05 10.60
CA LYS A 326 -12.40 14.80 10.00
C LYS A 326 -12.23 15.52 8.66
N GLY A 327 -13.25 15.45 7.80
CA GLY A 327 -13.29 16.18 6.53
C GLY A 327 -13.21 17.70 6.74
N SER A 328 -13.95 18.22 7.72
CA SER A 328 -13.96 19.65 8.07
C SER A 328 -12.61 20.10 8.64
N TYR A 329 -11.97 19.29 9.47
CA TYR A 329 -10.65 19.56 10.03
C TYR A 329 -9.59 19.64 8.93
N ALA A 330 -9.53 18.65 8.04
CA ALA A 330 -8.60 18.66 6.91
C ALA A 330 -8.86 19.86 5.96
N PHE A 331 -10.14 20.17 5.71
CA PHE A 331 -10.54 21.32 4.91
C PHE A 331 -10.11 22.66 5.54
N VAL A 332 -10.30 22.83 6.85
CA VAL A 332 -9.91 24.05 7.58
C VAL A 332 -8.40 24.22 7.57
N LEU A 333 -7.63 23.17 7.89
CA LEU A 333 -6.18 23.22 7.86
C LEU A 333 -5.64 23.50 6.46
N GLY A 334 -6.19 22.82 5.44
CA GLY A 334 -5.83 23.07 4.03
C GLY A 334 -6.15 24.51 3.60
N SER A 335 -7.27 25.06 4.06
CA SER A 335 -7.69 26.43 3.76
C SER A 335 -6.77 27.47 4.41
N ILE A 336 -6.42 27.31 5.69
CA ILE A 336 -5.50 28.22 6.40
C ILE A 336 -4.11 28.15 5.76
N SER A 337 -3.62 26.95 5.47
CA SER A 337 -2.32 26.75 4.83
C SER A 337 -2.26 27.39 3.45
N GLY A 338 -3.31 27.20 2.65
CA GLY A 338 -3.46 27.83 1.34
C GLY A 338 -3.54 29.36 1.42
N ALA A 339 -4.19 29.91 2.46
CA ALA A 339 -4.27 31.34 2.72
C ALA A 339 -2.89 31.94 3.06
N VAL A 340 -2.11 31.28 3.94
CA VAL A 340 -0.76 31.72 4.29
C VAL A 340 0.17 31.62 3.07
N GLY A 341 0.12 30.51 2.32
CA GLY A 341 0.87 30.36 1.08
C GLY A 341 0.55 31.45 0.06
N ALA A 342 -0.74 31.75 -0.15
CA ALA A 342 -1.18 32.83 -1.03
C ALA A 342 -0.68 34.22 -0.57
N THR A 343 -0.64 34.45 0.75
CA THR A 343 -0.16 35.69 1.35
C THR A 343 1.33 35.90 1.08
N VAL A 344 2.17 34.88 1.29
CA VAL A 344 3.63 34.99 1.08
C VAL A 344 3.98 35.36 -0.36
N VAL A 345 3.28 34.80 -1.35
CA VAL A 345 3.55 35.10 -2.77
C VAL A 345 2.77 36.29 -3.32
N TYR A 346 1.90 36.90 -2.51
CA TYR A 346 1.03 37.97 -2.96
C TYR A 346 1.76 39.19 -3.55
N PRO A 347 2.93 39.63 -3.02
CA PRO A 347 3.71 40.70 -3.63
C PRO A 347 4.12 40.41 -5.09
N ILE A 348 4.43 39.15 -5.41
CA ILE A 348 4.77 38.71 -6.77
C ILE A 348 3.54 38.81 -7.67
N ASP A 349 2.36 38.45 -7.15
CA ASP A 349 1.09 38.53 -7.87
C ASP A 349 0.72 39.99 -8.20
N LEU A 350 0.87 40.91 -7.24
CA LEU A 350 0.59 42.33 -7.47
C LEU A 350 1.53 42.92 -8.53
N VAL A 351 2.82 42.64 -8.45
CA VAL A 351 3.81 43.08 -9.45
C VAL A 351 3.47 42.53 -10.84
N LYS A 352 3.12 41.23 -10.92
CA LYS A 352 2.69 40.58 -12.16
C LYS A 352 1.47 41.28 -12.76
N THR A 353 0.40 41.50 -11.99
CA THR A 353 -0.84 42.13 -12.49
C THR A 353 -0.57 43.53 -13.04
N ARG A 354 0.26 44.33 -12.36
CA ARG A 354 0.65 45.67 -12.83
C ARG A 354 1.47 45.63 -14.11
N MET A 355 2.45 44.73 -14.18
CA MET A 355 3.24 44.52 -15.39
C MET A 355 2.38 44.06 -16.58
N GLN A 356 1.34 43.25 -16.36
CA GLN A 356 0.40 42.79 -17.39
C GLN A 356 -0.56 43.91 -17.83
N ASN A 357 -0.98 44.77 -16.89
CA ASN A 357 -1.85 45.91 -17.17
C ASN A 357 -1.11 47.09 -17.83
N GLN A 358 0.23 47.17 -17.75
CA GLN A 358 1.01 48.24 -18.38
C GLN A 358 0.79 48.25 -19.90
N ARG A 359 0.16 49.33 -20.39
CA ARG A 359 -0.11 49.59 -21.82
C ARG A 359 0.91 50.58 -22.36
N SER A 360 1.53 50.30 -23.50
CA SER A 360 2.39 51.27 -24.18
C SER A 360 1.54 52.20 -25.04
N LYS A 361 1.71 53.52 -24.89
CA LYS A 361 1.10 54.50 -25.82
C LYS A 361 2.08 55.44 -26.49
N VAL A 362 3.26 55.64 -25.93
CA VAL A 362 4.32 56.44 -26.52
C VAL A 362 5.61 55.64 -26.41
N VAL A 363 6.39 55.58 -27.50
CA VAL A 363 7.72 54.96 -27.52
C VAL A 363 8.61 55.72 -26.54
N GLY A 364 8.87 55.16 -25.35
CA GLY A 364 9.80 55.72 -24.36
C GLY A 364 9.30 55.83 -22.91
N GLU A 365 7.98 55.97 -22.67
CA GLU A 365 7.45 56.07 -21.29
C GLU A 365 6.78 54.77 -20.84
N LEU A 366 7.60 53.85 -20.31
CA LEU A 366 7.12 52.70 -19.56
C LEU A 366 7.06 53.07 -18.07
N LEU A 367 5.88 52.94 -17.44
CA LEU A 367 5.71 53.19 -16.00
C LEU A 367 6.67 52.34 -15.16
N TYR A 368 6.90 51.10 -15.58
CA TYR A 368 7.84 50.15 -15.00
C TYR A 368 8.76 49.59 -16.08
N LYS A 369 10.08 49.61 -15.82
CA LYS A 369 11.09 49.03 -16.72
C LYS A 369 11.09 47.50 -16.66
N ASN A 370 10.90 46.94 -15.48
CA ASN A 370 10.85 45.50 -15.21
C ASN A 370 10.12 45.23 -13.88
N SER A 371 9.94 43.95 -13.53
CA SER A 371 9.25 43.54 -12.29
C SER A 371 9.90 44.08 -11.01
N ILE A 372 11.23 44.22 -10.99
CA ILE A 372 11.98 44.75 -9.83
C ILE A 372 11.74 46.25 -9.67
N ASP A 373 11.73 47.00 -10.78
CA ASP A 373 11.40 48.43 -10.80
C ASP A 373 9.95 48.67 -10.37
N CYS A 374 9.01 47.81 -10.82
CA CYS A 374 7.63 47.82 -10.34
C CYS A 374 7.55 47.62 -8.82
N PHE A 375 8.18 46.57 -8.29
CA PHE A 375 8.23 46.30 -6.85
C PHE A 375 8.78 47.49 -6.04
N LYS A 376 9.94 48.02 -6.43
CA LYS A 376 10.58 49.18 -5.77
C LYS A 376 9.67 50.41 -5.78
N LYS A 377 9.02 50.70 -6.91
CA LYS A 377 8.08 51.81 -7.03
C LYS A 377 6.83 51.62 -6.20
N VAL A 378 6.30 50.40 -6.08
CA VAL A 378 5.15 50.12 -5.21
C VAL A 378 5.52 50.37 -3.75
N VAL A 379 6.64 49.81 -3.28
CA VAL A 379 7.09 50.01 -1.89
C VAL A 379 7.34 51.49 -1.60
N LYS A 380 8.01 52.21 -2.50
CA LYS A 380 8.29 53.65 -2.35
C LYS A 380 7.01 54.50 -2.34
N ASN A 381 6.01 54.17 -3.16
CA ASN A 381 4.85 55.04 -3.38
C ASN A 381 3.60 54.68 -2.58
N GLU A 382 3.44 53.41 -2.20
CA GLU A 382 2.24 52.88 -1.53
C GLU A 382 2.57 52.20 -0.19
N GLY A 383 3.86 52.09 0.15
CA GLY A 383 4.33 51.37 1.34
C GLY A 383 4.25 49.85 1.18
N VAL A 384 4.76 49.14 2.18
CA VAL A 384 4.78 47.66 2.21
C VAL A 384 3.37 47.06 2.16
N LEU A 385 2.41 47.68 2.86
CA LEU A 385 1.00 47.26 2.82
C LEU A 385 0.36 47.42 1.43
N GLY A 386 0.90 48.30 0.58
CA GLY A 386 0.48 48.44 -0.81
C GLY A 386 0.65 47.16 -1.62
N LEU A 387 1.65 46.33 -1.29
CA LEU A 387 1.90 45.04 -1.95
C LEU A 387 0.78 44.02 -1.70
N TYR A 388 -0.03 44.19 -0.65
CA TYR A 388 -1.09 43.25 -0.24
C TYR A 388 -2.50 43.69 -0.63
N ARG A 389 -2.63 44.73 -1.44
CA ARG A 389 -3.94 45.21 -1.90
C ARG A 389 -4.64 44.19 -2.79
N GLY A 390 -5.86 43.81 -2.40
CA GLY A 390 -6.67 42.79 -3.07
C GLY A 390 -6.51 41.37 -2.50
N LEU A 391 -5.70 41.19 -1.44
CA LEU A 391 -5.51 39.89 -0.80
C LEU A 391 -6.81 39.33 -0.23
N GLY A 392 -7.65 40.16 0.39
CA GLY A 392 -8.93 39.74 1.00
C GLY A 392 -9.83 38.92 0.05
N PRO A 393 -10.23 39.47 -1.11
CA PRO A 393 -10.99 38.70 -2.11
C PRO A 393 -10.31 37.41 -2.57
N GLN A 394 -8.98 37.41 -2.68
CA GLN A 394 -8.22 36.21 -3.03
C GLN A 394 -8.36 35.13 -1.95
N LEU A 395 -8.23 35.48 -0.67
CA LEU A 395 -8.31 34.54 0.45
C LEU A 395 -9.70 33.90 0.56
N VAL A 396 -10.77 34.67 0.38
CA VAL A 396 -12.15 34.18 0.37
C VAL A 396 -12.37 33.13 -0.73
N GLY A 397 -11.70 33.29 -1.87
CA GLY A 397 -11.85 32.42 -3.03
C GLY A 397 -11.03 31.14 -3.02
N VAL A 398 -9.97 31.03 -2.20
CA VAL A 398 -9.01 29.91 -2.29
C VAL A 398 -9.68 28.54 -2.12
N ALA A 399 -10.43 28.35 -1.04
CA ALA A 399 -10.99 27.04 -0.72
C ALA A 399 -12.12 26.62 -1.67
N PRO A 400 -13.12 27.48 -1.99
CA PRO A 400 -14.16 27.15 -2.97
C PRO A 400 -13.59 26.86 -4.37
N GLU A 401 -12.60 27.64 -4.81
CA GLU A 401 -11.91 27.44 -6.09
C GLU A 401 -11.35 26.01 -6.19
N LYS A 402 -10.57 25.58 -5.18
CA LYS A 402 -9.93 24.26 -5.19
C LYS A 402 -10.95 23.12 -5.07
N ALA A 403 -11.93 23.26 -4.19
CA ALA A 403 -12.95 22.24 -3.97
C ALA A 403 -13.73 21.93 -5.27
N ILE A 404 -14.22 22.96 -5.97
CA ILE A 404 -14.95 22.79 -7.22
C ILE A 404 -14.07 22.16 -8.29
N LYS A 405 -12.84 22.65 -8.43
CA LYS A 405 -11.91 22.20 -9.45
C LYS A 405 -11.55 20.72 -9.30
N LEU A 406 -11.24 20.26 -8.08
CA LEU A 406 -10.92 18.86 -7.84
C LEU A 406 -12.15 17.97 -8.02
N THR A 407 -13.29 18.34 -7.43
CA THR A 407 -14.53 17.56 -7.52
C THR A 407 -14.97 17.36 -8.97
N MET A 408 -14.91 18.41 -9.78
CA MET A 408 -15.30 18.32 -11.19
C MET A 408 -14.29 17.54 -12.03
N ASN A 409 -12.99 17.60 -11.70
CA ASN A 409 -12.00 16.78 -12.39
C ASN A 409 -12.25 15.29 -12.12
N ASP A 410 -12.46 14.93 -10.85
CA ASP A 410 -12.70 13.54 -10.45
C ASP A 410 -14.01 13.00 -11.03
N LEU A 411 -15.09 13.81 -11.00
CA LEU A 411 -16.38 13.42 -11.56
C LEU A 411 -16.27 13.11 -13.06
N VAL A 412 -15.60 13.97 -13.82
CA VAL A 412 -15.47 13.77 -15.27
C VAL A 412 -14.49 12.65 -15.59
N ARG A 413 -13.37 12.51 -14.85
CA ARG A 413 -12.46 11.37 -15.00
C ARG A 413 -13.20 10.05 -14.77
N ARG A 414 -13.98 9.93 -13.69
CA ARG A 414 -14.78 8.71 -13.41
C ARG A 414 -15.72 8.32 -14.54
N HIS A 415 -16.29 9.29 -15.26
CA HIS A 415 -17.16 9.00 -16.40
C HIS A 415 -16.40 8.68 -17.69
N LEU A 416 -15.16 9.13 -17.82
CA LEU A 416 -14.32 8.96 -19.02
C LEU A 416 -13.26 7.85 -18.87
N THR A 417 -13.14 7.24 -17.71
CA THR A 417 -12.27 6.09 -17.46
C THR A 417 -12.98 4.81 -17.92
N ASP A 418 -12.31 4.04 -18.80
CA ASP A 418 -12.82 2.78 -19.28
C ASP A 418 -12.80 1.70 -18.19
N LYS A 419 -13.50 0.58 -18.44
CA LYS A 419 -13.62 -0.55 -17.49
C LYS A 419 -12.29 -1.19 -17.11
N ASP A 420 -11.26 -0.99 -17.93
CA ASP A 420 -9.88 -1.44 -17.67
C ASP A 420 -9.07 -0.44 -16.81
N GLY A 421 -9.70 0.61 -16.28
CA GLY A 421 -9.07 1.62 -15.41
C GLY A 421 -8.22 2.65 -16.16
N ASN A 422 -8.23 2.63 -17.50
CA ASN A 422 -7.45 3.55 -18.34
C ASN A 422 -8.31 4.73 -18.79
N ILE A 423 -7.75 5.93 -18.77
CA ILE A 423 -8.34 7.15 -19.34
C ILE A 423 -7.50 7.58 -20.54
N THR A 424 -8.15 7.91 -21.65
CA THR A 424 -7.44 8.43 -22.83
C THR A 424 -6.87 9.82 -22.53
N PHE A 425 -5.74 10.18 -23.13
CA PHE A 425 -5.13 11.51 -22.97
C PHE A 425 -6.14 12.64 -23.28
N THR A 426 -6.97 12.47 -24.30
CA THR A 426 -8.06 13.40 -24.63
C THR A 426 -9.10 13.48 -23.51
N GLY A 427 -9.47 12.35 -22.90
CA GLY A 427 -10.35 12.31 -21.73
C GLY A 427 -9.77 13.06 -20.53
N GLU A 428 -8.46 12.97 -20.30
CA GLU A 428 -7.79 13.72 -19.24
C GLU A 428 -7.79 15.23 -19.51
N LEU A 429 -7.53 15.64 -20.75
CA LEU A 429 -7.61 17.04 -21.18
C LEU A 429 -9.03 17.59 -20.99
N ILE A 430 -10.06 16.84 -21.36
CA ILE A 430 -11.47 17.22 -21.20
C ILE A 430 -11.81 17.34 -19.71
N ALA A 431 -11.44 16.36 -18.89
CA ALA A 431 -11.68 16.42 -17.45
C ALA A 431 -10.98 17.62 -16.79
N GLY A 432 -9.75 17.91 -17.22
CA GLY A 432 -9.02 19.10 -16.77
C GLY A 432 -9.71 20.40 -17.23
N GLY A 433 -10.16 20.45 -18.48
CA GLY A 433 -10.86 21.60 -19.06
C GLY A 433 -12.20 21.89 -18.38
N VAL A 434 -13.03 20.87 -18.14
CA VAL A 434 -14.33 21.02 -17.45
C VAL A 434 -14.14 21.47 -16.00
N ALA A 435 -13.14 20.92 -15.31
CA ALA A 435 -12.74 21.40 -13.99
C ALA A 435 -12.33 22.87 -13.98
N GLY A 436 -11.54 23.29 -14.99
CA GLY A 436 -11.14 24.68 -15.18
C GLY A 436 -12.29 25.63 -15.51
N GLY A 437 -13.27 25.17 -16.30
CA GLY A 437 -14.43 25.97 -16.70
C GLY A 437 -15.44 26.16 -15.57
N SER A 438 -15.74 25.09 -14.83
CA SER A 438 -16.71 25.09 -13.73
C SER A 438 -16.32 26.03 -12.58
N GLN A 439 -15.03 26.13 -12.25
CA GLN A 439 -14.56 27.07 -11.22
C GLN A 439 -14.75 28.55 -11.59
N VAL A 440 -14.79 28.90 -12.88
CA VAL A 440 -14.88 30.32 -13.32
C VAL A 440 -16.20 30.95 -12.90
N ILE A 441 -17.27 30.16 -12.83
CA ILE A 441 -18.60 30.61 -12.42
C ILE A 441 -18.55 31.26 -11.03
N PHE A 442 -17.73 30.71 -10.13
CA PHE A 442 -17.62 31.16 -8.74
C PHE A 442 -16.46 32.13 -8.52
N THR A 443 -15.36 31.95 -9.24
CA THR A 443 -14.14 32.74 -9.03
C THR A 443 -14.18 34.09 -9.73
N ASN A 444 -14.91 34.24 -10.84
CA ASN A 444 -14.88 35.47 -11.64
C ASN A 444 -15.30 36.73 -10.85
N PRO A 445 -16.36 36.72 -10.02
CA PRO A 445 -16.71 37.86 -9.16
C PRO A 445 -15.60 38.25 -8.18
N LEU A 446 -14.86 37.27 -7.64
CA LEU A 446 -13.75 37.52 -6.70
C LEU A 446 -12.53 38.08 -7.44
N GLU A 447 -12.23 37.54 -8.62
CA GLU A 447 -11.09 37.94 -9.43
C GLU A 447 -11.21 39.36 -9.96
N ILE A 448 -12.38 39.78 -10.44
CA ILE A 448 -12.56 41.15 -10.93
C ILE A 448 -12.40 42.19 -9.81
N VAL A 449 -12.90 41.89 -8.60
CA VAL A 449 -12.73 42.76 -7.43
C VAL A 449 -11.25 42.83 -7.04
N LYS A 450 -10.55 41.68 -7.01
CA LYS A 450 -9.11 41.61 -6.75
C LYS A 450 -8.30 42.45 -7.74
N ILE A 451 -8.51 42.27 -9.04
CA ILE A 451 -7.75 42.97 -10.09
C ILE A 451 -7.99 44.49 -10.01
N ARG A 452 -9.23 44.92 -9.81
CA ARG A 452 -9.55 46.35 -9.64
C ARG A 452 -8.88 46.96 -8.42
N LEU A 453 -8.84 46.25 -7.29
CA LEU A 453 -8.13 46.72 -6.09
C LEU A 453 -6.60 46.78 -6.29
N GLN A 454 -6.02 45.80 -7.01
CA GLN A 454 -4.58 45.78 -7.32
C GLN A 454 -4.15 46.96 -8.21
N VAL A 455 -5.03 47.39 -9.13
CA VAL A 455 -4.77 48.49 -10.08
C VAL A 455 -5.19 49.85 -9.54
N ALA A 456 -6.15 49.94 -8.60
CA ALA A 456 -6.59 51.19 -7.99
C ALA A 456 -5.45 51.98 -7.32
N GLY A 457 -4.43 51.27 -6.80
CA GLY A 457 -3.22 51.89 -6.24
C GLY A 457 -2.43 52.74 -7.23
N GLU A 458 -2.46 52.39 -8.53
CA GLU A 458 -1.78 53.13 -9.58
C GLU A 458 -2.52 54.43 -9.98
N ALA A 459 -3.85 54.46 -9.82
CA ALA A 459 -4.70 55.59 -10.20
C ALA A 459 -4.83 56.65 -9.08
N ALA A 460 -4.70 56.22 -7.82
CA ALA A 460 -4.89 57.08 -6.65
C ALA A 460 -3.91 58.25 -6.54
N LYS A 461 -2.76 58.22 -7.23
CA LYS A 461 -1.79 59.33 -7.28
C LYS A 461 -1.90 60.19 -8.54
N THR A 462 -2.54 59.70 -9.60
CA THR A 462 -2.67 60.43 -10.88
C THR A 462 -3.95 61.27 -10.97
N LEU A 463 -4.96 60.98 -10.13
CA LEU A 463 -6.31 61.56 -10.25
C LEU A 463 -6.88 62.13 -8.94
N ASP A 464 -6.10 62.14 -7.84
CA ASP A 464 -6.54 62.56 -6.49
C ASP A 464 -7.90 61.97 -6.06
N ALA A 465 -8.22 60.79 -6.58
CA ALA A 465 -9.52 60.15 -6.43
C ALA A 465 -9.53 59.24 -5.18
N PRO A 466 -10.65 59.19 -4.44
CA PRO A 466 -10.79 58.32 -3.26
C PRO A 466 -10.61 56.86 -3.67
N ARG A 467 -9.82 56.13 -2.88
CA ARG A 467 -9.49 54.72 -3.14
C ARG A 467 -10.73 53.86 -2.89
N PRO A 468 -11.35 53.25 -3.91
CA PRO A 468 -12.59 52.49 -3.72
C PRO A 468 -12.31 51.19 -2.97
N GLY A 469 -13.14 50.91 -1.96
CA GLY A 469 -13.12 49.64 -1.24
C GLY A 469 -13.78 48.51 -2.06
N ALA A 470 -13.58 47.27 -1.64
CA ALA A 470 -14.17 46.09 -2.29
C ALA A 470 -15.70 46.20 -2.41
N VAL A 471 -16.37 46.66 -1.34
CA VAL A 471 -17.84 46.83 -1.29
C VAL A 471 -18.32 47.88 -2.29
N THR A 472 -17.58 48.99 -2.43
CA THR A 472 -17.90 50.03 -3.41
C THR A 472 -17.80 49.47 -4.83
N ILE A 473 -16.74 48.71 -5.14
CA ILE A 473 -16.55 48.09 -6.46
C ILE A 473 -17.71 47.14 -6.79
N VAL A 474 -18.12 46.30 -5.83
CA VAL A 474 -19.25 45.37 -5.99
C VAL A 474 -20.54 46.13 -6.27
N ARG A 475 -20.83 47.19 -5.49
CA ARG A 475 -22.03 48.02 -5.68
C ARG A 475 -22.03 48.76 -7.03
N THR A 476 -20.89 49.27 -7.47
CA THR A 476 -20.77 50.00 -8.74
C THR A 476 -20.89 49.08 -9.96
N LEU A 477 -20.37 47.85 -9.88
CA LEU A 477 -20.42 46.90 -11.00
C LEU A 477 -21.77 46.18 -11.12
N GLY A 478 -22.43 45.91 -10.00
CA GLY A 478 -23.61 45.02 -9.96
C GLY A 478 -23.27 43.59 -10.40
N ILE A 479 -24.27 42.71 -10.38
CA ILE A 479 -24.09 41.27 -10.65
C ILE A 479 -23.57 41.03 -12.08
N LEU A 480 -24.15 41.69 -13.09
CA LEU A 480 -23.72 41.54 -14.48
C LEU A 480 -22.31 42.10 -14.72
N GLY A 481 -21.94 43.20 -14.05
CA GLY A 481 -20.59 43.75 -14.15
C GLY A 481 -19.54 42.86 -13.50
N LEU A 482 -19.89 42.11 -12.44
CA LEU A 482 -19.01 41.13 -11.82
C LEU A 482 -18.68 39.93 -12.73
N TYR A 483 -19.50 39.65 -13.74
CA TYR A 483 -19.23 38.63 -14.77
C TYR A 483 -18.54 39.18 -16.03
N LYS A 484 -18.24 40.48 -16.05
CA LYS A 484 -17.51 41.10 -17.17
C LYS A 484 -16.11 40.49 -17.26
N GLY A 485 -15.77 39.96 -18.43
CA GLY A 485 -14.49 39.28 -18.67
C GLY A 485 -14.48 37.79 -18.35
N ALA A 486 -15.62 37.18 -17.96
CA ALA A 486 -15.72 35.75 -17.71
C ALA A 486 -15.22 34.88 -18.88
N GLY A 487 -15.49 35.29 -20.12
CA GLY A 487 -14.94 34.60 -21.31
C GLY A 487 -13.41 34.60 -21.37
N ALA A 488 -12.76 35.66 -20.89
CA ALA A 488 -11.29 35.72 -20.83
C ALA A 488 -10.75 34.88 -19.66
N CYS A 489 -11.51 34.74 -18.57
CA CYS A 489 -11.20 33.79 -17.49
C CYS A 489 -11.31 32.35 -17.98
N LEU A 490 -12.37 31.99 -18.70
CA LEU A 490 -12.52 30.66 -19.31
C LEU A 490 -11.35 30.34 -20.26
N LEU A 491 -10.97 31.30 -21.11
CA LEU A 491 -9.82 31.15 -22.03
C LEU A 491 -8.49 30.93 -21.30
N ARG A 492 -8.37 31.35 -20.03
CA ARG A 492 -7.18 31.12 -19.22
C ARG A 492 -7.27 29.80 -18.44
N ASP A 493 -8.40 29.54 -17.82
CA ASP A 493 -8.55 28.49 -16.81
C ASP A 493 -8.80 27.11 -17.41
N ILE A 494 -9.46 27.05 -18.56
CA ILE A 494 -9.65 25.80 -19.31
C ILE A 494 -8.28 25.29 -19.79
N PRO A 495 -7.45 26.05 -20.55
CA PRO A 495 -6.14 25.56 -20.97
C PRO A 495 -5.19 25.30 -19.81
N PHE A 496 -5.20 26.15 -18.78
CA PHE A 496 -4.37 25.93 -17.59
C PHE A 496 -4.68 24.58 -16.95
N SER A 497 -5.96 24.26 -16.76
CA SER A 497 -6.37 23.04 -16.05
C SER A 497 -6.27 21.79 -16.94
N ALA A 498 -6.57 21.94 -18.24
CA ALA A 498 -6.34 20.89 -19.23
C ALA A 498 -4.86 20.49 -19.31
N ILE A 499 -3.92 21.43 -19.16
CA ILE A 499 -2.49 21.09 -19.12
C ILE A 499 -2.07 20.58 -17.73
N TYR A 500 -2.52 21.25 -16.66
CA TYR A 500 -2.06 20.96 -15.30
C TYR A 500 -2.38 19.53 -14.86
N PHE A 501 -3.62 19.06 -15.04
CA PHE A 501 -4.05 17.77 -14.48
C PHE A 501 -3.39 16.55 -15.13
N PRO A 502 -3.27 16.44 -16.47
CA PRO A 502 -2.53 15.35 -17.10
C PRO A 502 -1.05 15.37 -16.75
N VAL A 503 -0.40 16.55 -16.81
CA VAL A 503 1.02 16.65 -16.45
C VAL A 503 1.24 16.26 -14.99
N TYR A 504 0.34 16.67 -14.09
CA TYR A 504 0.37 16.26 -12.69
C TYR A 504 0.18 14.74 -12.52
N ALA A 505 -0.81 14.15 -13.19
CA ALA A 505 -1.08 12.72 -13.12
C ALA A 505 0.10 11.88 -13.65
N HIS A 506 0.67 12.27 -14.79
CA HIS A 506 1.82 11.58 -15.39
C HIS A 506 3.11 11.81 -14.60
N LEU A 507 3.34 12.98 -14.01
CA LEU A 507 4.50 13.17 -13.12
C LEU A 507 4.41 12.25 -11.90
N LYS A 508 3.24 12.12 -11.30
CA LYS A 508 3.04 11.21 -10.17
C LYS A 508 3.30 9.75 -10.57
N LYS A 509 2.73 9.30 -11.70
CA LYS A 509 2.84 7.92 -12.19
C LYS A 509 4.22 7.57 -12.76
N ASP A 510 4.74 8.40 -13.67
CA ASP A 510 5.90 8.07 -14.50
C ASP A 510 7.22 8.52 -13.88
N LEU A 511 7.25 9.72 -13.27
CA LEU A 511 8.48 10.26 -12.66
C LEU A 511 8.65 9.79 -11.21
N PHE A 512 7.61 9.91 -10.40
CA PHE A 512 7.65 9.54 -8.99
C PHE A 512 7.14 8.11 -8.71
N LYS A 513 6.82 7.34 -9.76
CA LYS A 513 6.47 5.90 -9.70
C LYS A 513 5.36 5.58 -8.70
N GLU A 514 4.34 6.46 -8.61
CA GLU A 514 3.14 6.21 -7.81
C GLU A 514 2.49 4.90 -8.27
N GLY A 515 2.38 3.94 -7.35
CA GLY A 515 1.88 2.59 -7.62
C GLY A 515 1.41 1.89 -6.35
N PRO A 516 0.96 0.64 -6.44
CA PRO A 516 0.41 -0.10 -5.30
C PRO A 516 1.37 -0.22 -4.11
N GLU A 517 2.68 -0.26 -4.39
CA GLU A 517 3.74 -0.39 -3.37
C GLU A 517 4.38 0.95 -2.97
N HIS A 518 4.20 2.03 -3.75
CA HIS A 518 4.81 3.33 -3.47
C HIS A 518 3.77 4.45 -3.48
N LYS A 519 3.38 4.89 -2.27
CA LYS A 519 2.59 6.11 -2.08
C LYS A 519 3.54 7.30 -2.03
N LEU A 520 3.22 8.34 -2.80
CA LEU A 520 4.04 9.54 -2.88
C LEU A 520 4.16 10.23 -1.53
N THR A 521 5.40 10.57 -1.17
CA THR A 521 5.67 11.47 -0.06
C THR A 521 5.11 12.86 -0.35
N ILE A 522 4.88 13.64 0.70
CA ILE A 522 4.34 15.00 0.54
C ILE A 522 5.29 15.87 -0.33
N GLY A 523 6.60 15.66 -0.21
CA GLY A 523 7.61 16.33 -1.04
C GLY A 523 7.52 15.97 -2.53
N GLU A 524 7.28 14.70 -2.87
CA GLU A 524 7.10 14.24 -4.26
C GLU A 524 5.78 14.75 -4.85
N LEU A 525 4.68 14.67 -4.09
CA LEU A 525 3.37 15.18 -4.50
C LEU A 525 3.43 16.68 -4.84
N LEU A 526 4.14 17.46 -4.01
CA LEU A 526 4.30 18.89 -4.22
C LEU A 526 5.29 19.21 -5.34
N SER A 527 6.35 18.43 -5.49
CA SER A 527 7.28 18.58 -6.61
C SER A 527 6.57 18.31 -7.93
N ALA A 528 5.74 17.26 -7.98
CA ALA A 528 4.85 16.99 -9.12
C ALA A 528 3.91 18.17 -9.39
N GLY A 529 3.29 18.74 -8.35
CA GLY A 529 2.40 19.91 -8.46
C GLY A 529 3.12 21.17 -8.96
N ALA A 530 4.32 21.43 -8.45
CA ALA A 530 5.14 22.57 -8.83
C ALA A 530 5.59 22.47 -10.29
N ILE A 531 6.13 21.30 -10.69
CA ILE A 531 6.58 21.03 -12.06
C ILE A 531 5.40 21.07 -13.03
N ALA A 532 4.26 20.46 -12.70
CA ALA A 532 3.04 20.50 -13.52
C ALA A 532 2.50 21.92 -13.72
N GLY A 533 2.65 22.77 -12.70
CA GLY A 533 2.22 24.16 -12.74
C GLY A 533 3.00 25.05 -13.70
N MET A 534 4.28 24.74 -13.99
CA MET A 534 5.15 25.58 -14.83
C MET A 534 4.69 25.68 -16.29
N PRO A 535 4.50 24.57 -17.05
CA PRO A 535 4.04 24.65 -18.44
C PRO A 535 2.61 25.19 -18.52
N ALA A 536 1.72 24.75 -17.61
CA ALA A 536 0.35 25.25 -17.54
C ALA A 536 0.30 26.77 -17.34
N ALA A 537 1.11 27.30 -16.43
CA ALA A 537 1.19 28.74 -16.18
C ALA A 537 1.74 29.51 -17.37
N TYR A 538 2.81 29.01 -18.01
CA TYR A 538 3.45 29.68 -19.12
C TYR A 538 2.52 29.76 -20.34
N PHE A 539 1.93 28.64 -20.77
CA PHE A 539 1.04 28.60 -21.93
C PHE A 539 -0.29 29.34 -21.72
N ALA A 540 -0.76 29.45 -20.47
CA ALA A 540 -1.95 30.25 -20.15
C ALA A 540 -1.65 31.76 -20.01
N THR A 541 -0.42 32.22 -20.17
CA THR A 541 -0.04 33.65 -19.99
C THR A 541 -0.68 34.59 -21.03
N PRO A 542 -0.75 34.25 -22.33
CA PRO A 542 -1.43 35.09 -23.33
C PRO A 542 -2.88 35.42 -22.98
N ALA A 543 -3.64 34.41 -22.55
CA ALA A 543 -5.02 34.57 -22.11
C ALA A 543 -5.14 35.46 -20.86
N ASP A 544 -4.20 35.32 -19.93
CA ASP A 544 -4.13 36.09 -18.69
C ASP A 544 -3.84 37.58 -18.93
N VAL A 545 -2.99 37.91 -19.92
CA VAL A 545 -2.74 39.30 -20.35
C VAL A 545 -4.02 39.91 -20.95
N ILE A 546 -4.69 39.19 -21.84
CA ILE A 546 -5.96 39.65 -22.46
C ILE A 546 -7.01 39.89 -21.38
N LYS A 547 -7.18 38.93 -20.46
CA LYS A 547 -8.10 39.03 -19.32
C LYS A 547 -7.82 40.26 -18.47
N THR A 548 -6.58 40.43 -18.03
CA THR A 548 -6.18 41.53 -17.14
C THR A 548 -6.53 42.88 -17.78
N ARG A 549 -6.28 43.04 -19.08
CA ARG A 549 -6.57 44.28 -19.81
C ARG A 549 -8.07 44.53 -20.04
N LEU A 550 -8.87 43.47 -20.18
CA LEU A 550 -10.33 43.56 -20.34
C LEU A 550 -11.05 43.89 -19.02
N GLN A 551 -10.53 43.41 -17.89
CA GLN A 551 -11.15 43.59 -16.57
C GLN A 551 -10.76 44.92 -15.90
N VAL A 552 -9.68 45.54 -16.36
CA VAL A 552 -9.24 46.87 -15.91
C VAL A 552 -9.91 47.97 -16.75
N GLU A 553 -10.46 48.96 -16.06
CA GLU A 553 -10.97 50.18 -16.70
C GLU A 553 -9.85 50.93 -17.44
N ALA A 554 -10.11 51.25 -18.71
CA ALA A 554 -9.19 52.05 -19.50
C ALA A 554 -9.16 53.48 -18.95
N ARG A 555 -7.95 54.02 -18.73
CA ARG A 555 -7.79 55.44 -18.36
C ARG A 555 -8.17 56.35 -19.54
N LYS A 556 -8.43 57.64 -19.26
CA LYS A 556 -8.59 58.64 -20.32
C LYS A 556 -7.37 58.61 -21.23
N GLY A 557 -7.61 58.46 -22.53
CA GLY A 557 -6.55 58.31 -23.53
C GLY A 557 -5.98 56.89 -23.67
N GLN A 558 -6.49 55.84 -23.02
CA GLN A 558 -6.07 54.44 -23.28
C GLN A 558 -7.01 53.71 -24.24
N SER A 559 -6.53 52.63 -24.89
CA SER A 559 -7.31 51.84 -25.85
C SER A 559 -8.35 51.05 -25.05
N THR A 560 -9.63 51.23 -25.37
CA THR A 560 -10.73 50.41 -24.82
C THR A 560 -10.85 49.12 -25.61
N TYR A 561 -11.24 48.06 -24.93
CA TYR A 561 -11.41 46.73 -25.51
C TYR A 561 -12.86 46.30 -25.36
N THR A 562 -13.49 45.93 -26.48
CA THR A 562 -14.90 45.49 -26.49
C THR A 562 -15.05 43.99 -26.30
N GLY A 563 -13.99 43.21 -26.52
CA GLY A 563 -13.98 41.77 -26.32
C GLY A 563 -12.60 41.13 -26.54
N ILE A 564 -12.53 39.81 -26.41
CA ILE A 564 -11.28 39.03 -26.47
C ILE A 564 -10.57 39.20 -27.82
N ARG A 565 -11.31 39.09 -28.94
CA ARG A 565 -10.75 39.22 -30.29
C ARG A 565 -10.21 40.63 -30.57
N ASP A 566 -10.93 41.65 -30.11
CA ASP A 566 -10.53 43.05 -30.23
C ASP A 566 -9.28 43.33 -29.39
N ALA A 567 -9.24 42.83 -28.14
CA ALA A 567 -8.06 42.91 -27.29
C ALA A 567 -6.85 42.22 -27.91
N ALA A 568 -6.98 40.98 -28.39
CA ALA A 568 -5.88 40.26 -29.02
C ALA A 568 -5.34 41.01 -30.26
N ARG A 569 -6.23 41.48 -31.14
CA ARG A 569 -5.85 42.24 -32.34
C ARG A 569 -5.11 43.54 -32.00
N LYS A 570 -5.65 44.32 -31.06
CA LYS A 570 -5.05 45.60 -30.65
C LYS A 570 -3.73 45.40 -29.91
N ILE A 571 -3.62 44.42 -29.02
CA ILE A 571 -2.36 44.09 -28.32
C ILE A 571 -1.28 43.71 -29.34
N TYR A 572 -1.62 42.85 -30.30
CA TYR A 572 -0.67 42.43 -31.34
C TYR A 572 -0.22 43.61 -32.21
N LYS A 573 -1.15 44.48 -32.61
CA LYS A 573 -0.87 45.65 -33.47
C LYS A 573 -0.10 46.76 -32.74
N GLU A 574 -0.42 47.04 -31.48
CA GLU A 574 0.14 48.15 -30.70
C GLU A 574 1.46 47.78 -29.98
N GLU A 575 1.63 46.53 -29.55
CA GLU A 575 2.76 46.12 -28.69
C GLU A 575 3.52 44.88 -29.17
N GLY A 576 3.04 44.21 -30.22
CA GLY A 576 3.65 43.00 -30.79
C GLY A 576 3.44 41.72 -29.98
N PHE A 577 3.94 40.60 -30.50
CA PHE A 577 3.71 39.26 -29.94
C PHE A 577 4.27 39.06 -28.52
N ARG A 578 5.42 39.69 -28.21
CA ARG A 578 6.05 39.58 -26.87
C ARG A 578 5.17 40.13 -25.75
N ALA A 579 4.22 41.02 -26.06
CA ALA A 579 3.30 41.59 -25.07
C ALA A 579 2.40 40.55 -24.41
N PHE A 580 2.05 39.47 -25.12
CA PHE A 580 1.21 38.37 -24.58
C PHE A 580 1.89 37.56 -23.48
N PHE A 581 3.22 37.61 -23.38
CA PHE A 581 3.99 36.88 -22.38
C PHE A 581 4.54 37.79 -21.26
N LYS A 582 4.12 39.06 -21.23
CA LYS A 582 4.45 39.98 -20.13
C LYS A 582 3.96 39.39 -18.80
N GLY A 583 4.87 39.30 -17.82
CA GLY A 583 4.58 38.71 -16.52
C GLY A 583 4.63 37.18 -16.47
N GLY A 584 4.95 36.49 -17.57
CA GLY A 584 5.08 35.02 -17.62
C GLY A 584 6.08 34.44 -16.62
N PRO A 585 7.35 34.91 -16.58
CA PRO A 585 8.33 34.45 -15.60
C PRO A 585 7.89 34.70 -14.15
N ALA A 586 7.30 35.87 -13.86
CA ALA A 586 6.76 36.18 -12.53
C ALA A 586 5.64 35.21 -12.14
N ARG A 587 4.82 34.77 -13.11
CA ARG A 587 3.77 33.77 -12.89
C ARG A 587 4.33 32.39 -12.56
N VAL A 588 5.37 31.95 -13.27
CA VAL A 588 6.04 30.66 -13.00
C VAL A 588 6.75 30.70 -11.65
N LEU A 589 7.49 31.78 -11.37
CA LEU A 589 8.19 32.00 -10.10
C LEU A 589 7.23 32.05 -8.90
N ARG A 590 5.99 32.53 -9.10
CA ARG A 590 4.96 32.57 -8.04
C ARG A 590 4.55 31.17 -7.57
N SER A 591 4.52 30.19 -8.47
CA SER A 591 3.95 28.87 -8.17
C SER A 591 4.77 28.10 -7.14
N SER A 592 6.10 27.99 -7.32
CA SER A 592 6.96 27.15 -6.47
C SER A 592 7.00 27.59 -4.98
N PRO A 593 7.24 28.87 -4.64
CA PRO A 593 7.24 29.34 -3.25
C PRO A 593 5.87 29.25 -2.57
N GLN A 594 4.78 29.40 -3.34
CA GLN A 594 3.42 29.26 -2.82
C GLN A 594 3.20 27.83 -2.32
N PHE A 595 3.59 26.82 -3.11
CA PHE A 595 3.45 25.42 -2.73
C PHE A 595 4.34 25.06 -1.53
N GLY A 596 5.61 25.46 -1.54
CA GLY A 596 6.54 25.20 -0.43
C GLY A 596 6.07 25.80 0.91
N THR A 597 5.56 27.03 0.89
CA THR A 597 5.02 27.69 2.09
C THR A 597 3.73 27.02 2.56
N THR A 598 2.83 26.68 1.63
CA THR A 598 1.57 26.00 1.95
C THR A 598 1.84 24.68 2.68
N LEU A 599 2.83 23.92 2.23
CA LEU A 599 3.24 22.68 2.89
C LEU A 599 3.74 22.92 4.30
N MET A 600 4.74 23.80 4.43
CA MET A 600 5.37 24.07 5.72
C MET A 600 4.30 24.46 6.75
N VAL A 601 3.34 25.30 6.35
CA VAL A 601 2.25 25.73 7.21
C VAL A 601 1.28 24.59 7.50
N TYR A 602 0.94 23.76 6.51
CA TYR A 602 0.06 22.62 6.70
C TYR A 602 0.65 21.61 7.69
N GLU A 603 1.94 21.29 7.55
CA GLU A 603 2.63 20.39 8.46
C GLU A 603 2.76 20.98 9.87
N LEU A 604 3.10 22.27 9.99
CA LEU A 604 3.14 22.95 11.28
C LEU A 604 1.76 22.98 11.95
N LEU A 605 0.69 23.22 11.20
CA LEU A 605 -0.68 23.22 11.74
C LEU A 605 -1.16 21.83 12.13
N GLN A 606 -0.83 20.79 11.35
CA GLN A 606 -1.10 19.41 11.73
C GLN A 606 -0.36 19.00 13.00
N ARG A 607 0.88 19.45 13.18
CA ARG A 607 1.67 19.21 14.40
C ARG A 607 1.14 20.01 15.60
N ALA A 608 0.67 21.24 15.38
CA ALA A 608 0.19 22.12 16.44
C ALA A 608 -1.25 21.81 16.89
N PHE A 609 -2.11 21.35 15.97
CA PHE A 609 -3.51 21.04 16.23
C PHE A 609 -3.85 19.61 15.82
N PRO A 610 -3.24 18.57 16.42
CA PRO A 610 -3.59 17.20 16.10
C PRO A 610 -5.08 16.96 16.42
N PHE A 611 -5.86 16.57 15.42
CA PHE A 611 -7.22 16.09 15.65
C PHE A 611 -7.14 14.67 16.22
N ASP A 612 -7.59 14.49 17.46
CA ASP A 612 -7.67 13.21 18.18
C ASP A 612 -8.76 12.26 17.61
N GLY A 613 -8.73 12.04 16.30
CA GLY A 613 -9.14 10.77 15.70
C GLY A 613 -7.85 10.03 15.33
N PRO A 614 -7.85 8.68 15.23
CA PRO A 614 -6.63 7.95 14.94
C PRO A 614 -5.97 8.54 13.68
N GLN A 615 -4.82 9.18 13.89
CA GLN A 615 -3.97 9.67 12.83
C GLN A 615 -3.68 8.45 11.96
N GLU A 616 -3.90 8.55 10.64
CA GLU A 616 -3.05 7.81 9.71
C GLU A 616 -1.65 8.42 9.86
N GLN A 617 -0.98 8.06 10.96
CA GLN A 617 0.44 7.85 10.88
C GLN A 617 0.62 6.84 9.74
N VAL A 618 1.65 7.03 8.92
CA VAL A 618 2.24 5.91 8.20
C VAL A 618 2.75 4.98 9.30
N GLN A 619 1.84 4.19 9.86
CA GLN A 619 2.15 3.06 10.69
C GLN A 619 2.86 2.14 9.74
N HIS A 620 4.18 2.00 9.93
CA HIS A 620 4.71 0.64 9.97
C HIS A 620 3.71 -0.15 10.80
N VAL A 621 2.99 -1.05 10.11
CA VAL A 621 1.94 -1.88 10.66
C VAL A 621 2.48 -2.48 11.94
N THR A 622 2.12 -1.89 13.08
CA THR A 622 2.17 -2.59 14.35
C THR A 622 0.75 -3.14 14.46
N PRO A 623 0.55 -4.45 14.32
CA PRO A 623 -0.78 -5.02 14.35
C PRO A 623 -1.49 -4.61 15.63
N THR A 624 -2.77 -4.28 15.51
CA THR A 624 -3.65 -3.73 16.55
C THR A 624 -3.94 -4.67 17.73
N HIS A 625 -3.21 -5.77 17.82
CA HIS A 625 -2.97 -6.53 19.04
C HIS A 625 -1.47 -6.86 19.06
N SER A 626 -0.69 -6.17 19.91
CA SER A 626 0.75 -6.44 20.03
C SER A 626 1.07 -7.86 20.48
N ASP A 627 0.10 -8.52 21.15
CA ASP A 627 0.17 -9.92 21.57
C ASP A 627 -0.10 -10.87 20.38
N ASP A 628 -0.93 -10.49 19.39
CA ASP A 628 -1.24 -11.32 18.21
C ASP A 628 -0.04 -11.51 17.28
N LEU A 629 0.93 -10.58 17.26
CA LEU A 629 2.11 -10.70 16.41
C LEU A 629 3.01 -11.85 16.86
N SER A 630 3.32 -11.94 18.16
CA SER A 630 4.16 -13.03 18.70
C SER A 630 3.45 -14.38 18.55
N TYR A 631 2.12 -14.45 18.72
CA TYR A 631 1.33 -15.65 18.43
C TYR A 631 1.37 -16.05 16.96
N LEU A 632 1.26 -15.09 16.05
CA LEU A 632 1.30 -15.33 14.60
C LEU A 632 2.69 -15.76 14.14
N GLN A 633 3.75 -15.15 14.67
CA GLN A 633 5.15 -15.54 14.42
C GLN A 633 5.42 -16.95 14.95
N SER A 634 4.99 -17.27 16.17
CA SER A 634 5.13 -18.61 16.76
C SER A 634 4.35 -19.66 15.97
N LYS A 635 3.15 -19.34 15.48
CA LYS A 635 2.38 -20.20 14.58
C LYS A 635 3.10 -20.40 13.24
N ASN A 636 3.66 -19.34 12.65
CA ASN A 636 4.38 -19.42 11.39
C ASN A 636 5.65 -20.26 11.52
N ALA A 637 6.38 -20.16 12.63
CA ALA A 637 7.54 -20.99 12.92
C ALA A 637 7.26 -22.50 12.85
N LEU A 638 6.03 -22.92 13.19
CA LEU A 638 5.62 -24.32 13.11
C LEU A 638 5.31 -24.79 11.68
N LYS A 639 5.12 -23.89 10.70
CA LYS A 639 4.73 -24.24 9.31
C LYS A 639 5.61 -25.33 8.72
N ILE A 640 6.93 -25.10 8.77
CA ILE A 640 7.87 -26.00 8.13
C ILE A 640 8.01 -27.32 8.89
N LEU A 641 7.85 -27.30 10.22
CA LEU A 641 7.85 -28.51 11.04
C LEU A 641 6.59 -29.36 10.79
N LEU A 642 5.44 -28.72 10.61
CA LEU A 642 4.20 -29.41 10.22
C LEU A 642 4.25 -29.90 8.78
N ASP A 643 5.02 -29.23 7.92
CA ASP A 643 5.33 -29.71 6.58
C ASP A 643 6.15 -31.00 6.61
N VAL A 644 7.02 -31.20 7.61
CA VAL A 644 7.68 -32.49 7.82
C VAL A 644 6.65 -33.58 8.13
N HIS A 645 5.72 -33.32 9.05
CA HIS A 645 4.57 -34.17 9.35
C HIS A 645 3.48 -33.39 10.10
N TYR A 646 2.19 -33.56 9.74
CA TYR A 646 1.11 -32.81 10.40
C TYR A 646 0.98 -33.01 11.94
N LYS A 647 1.56 -34.10 12.47
CA LYS A 647 1.58 -34.44 13.91
C LYS A 647 2.91 -34.08 14.57
N PHE A 648 3.80 -33.38 13.88
CA PHE A 648 5.09 -32.99 14.42
C PHE A 648 4.88 -32.24 15.75
N GLY A 649 5.54 -32.72 16.81
CA GLY A 649 5.43 -32.15 18.15
C GLY A 649 4.25 -32.62 19.00
N ILE A 650 3.41 -33.54 18.49
CA ILE A 650 2.39 -34.21 19.31
C ILE A 650 3.09 -35.34 20.09
N VAL A 651 3.82 -34.97 21.13
CA VAL A 651 4.51 -35.91 22.01
C VAL A 651 3.55 -36.32 23.13
N PRO A 652 3.32 -37.62 23.39
CA PRO A 652 2.61 -38.05 24.59
C PRO A 652 3.36 -37.53 25.82
N PRO A 653 2.68 -37.07 26.88
CA PRO A 653 3.30 -36.40 28.05
C PRO A 653 4.38 -37.22 28.80
N HIS A 654 4.68 -38.45 28.37
CA HIS A 654 5.67 -39.36 28.97
C HIS A 654 6.64 -40.01 27.97
N ALA A 655 6.65 -39.63 26.68
CA ALA A 655 7.62 -40.18 25.74
C ALA A 655 8.98 -39.49 25.95
N LYS A 656 9.94 -40.22 26.55
CA LYS A 656 11.34 -39.80 26.63
C LYS A 656 11.88 -39.66 25.21
N ILE A 657 12.15 -38.43 24.77
CA ILE A 657 12.99 -38.19 23.61
C ILE A 657 14.44 -38.35 24.10
N PRO A 658 15.20 -39.37 23.65
CA PRO A 658 16.59 -39.52 24.07
C PRO A 658 17.39 -38.29 23.65
N GLY A 659 18.17 -37.69 24.57
CA GLY A 659 18.93 -36.46 24.33
C GLY A 659 18.29 -35.16 24.84
N LEU A 660 17.03 -35.20 25.30
CA LEU A 660 16.41 -34.07 26.01
C LEU A 660 16.63 -34.19 27.51
N ALA A 661 17.13 -33.10 28.12
CA ALA A 661 17.39 -33.01 29.54
C ALA A 661 16.10 -33.24 30.34
N THR A 662 16.06 -34.34 31.07
CA THR A 662 15.08 -34.54 32.13
C THR A 662 15.53 -33.75 33.34
N ALA A 663 14.76 -32.75 33.76
CA ALA A 663 14.77 -32.39 35.17
C ALA A 663 14.36 -33.64 35.96
N SER A 664 15.27 -34.18 36.77
CA SER A 664 14.89 -35.12 37.83
C SER A 664 14.00 -34.37 38.84
N PRO A 665 13.05 -35.06 39.51
CA PRO A 665 12.00 -34.45 40.32
C PRO A 665 12.50 -33.47 41.37
#